data_AF-A0A960ETE5-F1
#
_entry.id   AF-A0A960ETE5-F1
#
_cell.length_a   1.000
_cell.length_b   1.000
_cell.length_c   1.000
_cell.angle_alpha   90.00
_cell.angle_beta   90.00
_cell.angle_gamma   90.00
#
_symmetry.space_group_name_H-M   'P 1'
#
loop_
_entity.id
_entity.type
_entity.pdbx_description
1 polymer ?
#
loop_
_entity_poly.entity_id
_entity_poly.type
_entity_poly.pdbx_seq_one_letter_code
_entity_poly.pdbx_strand_id
1 'polypeptide(L)'
;MSASTQHTPTEILATVDDGFLRIGTAAHPDWFGPSPGPVEDGRVRRTLQRFDGGSVIVCRSEALVDLDATSTGAYDQPSMPWPVFTPAERLPGGSPEGMRALAYQHCEFGLPSTSGDTFDGFFLLPHRPPTGWPLLATAPDGTTILVAPLDAFHDQVVGLNGGTIRCGWNGDIDRVPAGFRTDLAFVLAKTARAAITRWGAMLMERAGTVRPDPWSDSLGSRPSYWTDNGAAYWYRTEPGHDAAGSIVAAVEDLRERGVPIGTVQLDSWFYPHVDLRPFDTDEWVVPPSAMVAWEPRPDVLPEGIPALRERLGNPPLAAHIRHLSSAAPIAAEVPVFVDGPYAVPSTGEGYERWLDSCVEWGVETFEHDWLVEVFFGVRGLREEPGRARAWQEGIDRAAGERGITLQWCMATPADFAQTTTLSNVTSIRTCGDHGYIATAGQLWAWFCTTNALARSLGLAPFKDVFRADPEVAGDNGEPEALLSALSTGPVGLGDRVGRFDPGLALRTCRADGTLVKPDVPITATSATLLAAPAFVPAAMVAEARTEHASLGTHTTYLFVAHCAASDERIVAEVPLDSLDDSTPTGEVIAWDWRAGTATRLAADASIHVDLGREEWTYHVLAPILSDGIAVIGDVTRFATVGRPLIEVVEDADSLRVEVESPGETITITGWSERSISSPGAEIRRDDTSGIWAVTLQVPAVGPGVSGRVVVRLRHD
;
A
#
# COMPACT_ATOMS: atom_id res chain seq x y z
N MET A 1 -32.04 -10.06 -21.53
CA MET A 1 -31.81 -9.02 -22.57
C MET A 1 -30.49 -9.36 -23.23
N SER A 2 -30.41 -9.35 -24.56
CA SER A 2 -29.23 -9.85 -25.29
C SER A 2 -27.98 -9.06 -24.90
N ALA A 3 -26.95 -9.75 -24.41
CA ALA A 3 -25.62 -9.21 -24.24
C ALA A 3 -25.11 -8.72 -25.60
N SER A 4 -25.20 -7.42 -25.82
CA SER A 4 -24.45 -6.74 -26.86
C SER A 4 -22.98 -6.94 -26.52
N THR A 5 -22.26 -7.71 -27.33
CA THR A 5 -20.80 -7.76 -27.34
C THR A 5 -20.28 -6.37 -27.76
N GLN A 6 -20.30 -5.41 -26.83
CA GLN A 6 -19.61 -4.14 -27.01
C GLN A 6 -18.12 -4.46 -27.19
N HIS A 7 -17.57 -4.06 -28.33
CA HIS A 7 -16.14 -4.14 -28.60
C HIS A 7 -15.42 -3.30 -27.54
N THR A 8 -14.68 -3.95 -26.64
CA THR A 8 -13.81 -3.24 -25.71
C THR A 8 -12.78 -2.45 -26.53
N PRO A 9 -12.62 -1.13 -26.31
CA PRO A 9 -11.64 -0.35 -27.05
C PRO A 9 -10.24 -0.93 -26.82
N THR A 10 -9.51 -1.17 -27.92
CA THR A 10 -8.13 -1.69 -27.85
C THR A 10 -7.09 -0.60 -28.06
N GLU A 11 -7.49 0.60 -28.51
CA GLU A 11 -6.60 1.69 -28.88
C GLU A 11 -7.12 3.04 -28.38
N ILE A 12 -6.19 3.91 -28.00
CA ILE A 12 -6.47 5.32 -27.71
C ILE A 12 -6.49 6.09 -29.02
N LEU A 13 -7.58 6.83 -29.24
CA LEU A 13 -7.65 7.81 -30.31
C LEU A 13 -7.07 9.13 -29.80
N ALA A 14 -5.85 9.45 -30.25
CA ALA A 14 -5.22 10.76 -30.04
C ALA A 14 -5.11 11.51 -31.37
N THR A 15 -5.91 12.57 -31.53
CA THR A 15 -6.04 13.35 -32.77
C THR A 15 -5.55 14.78 -32.55
N VAL A 16 -4.95 15.37 -33.57
CA VAL A 16 -4.55 16.79 -33.56
C VAL A 16 -5.24 17.44 -34.76
N ASP A 17 -6.36 18.09 -34.50
CA ASP A 17 -7.19 18.75 -35.51
C ASP A 17 -7.37 20.23 -35.15
N ASP A 18 -7.25 21.11 -36.14
CA ASP A 18 -7.33 22.58 -35.96
C ASP A 18 -6.43 23.14 -34.85
N GLY A 19 -5.28 22.49 -34.63
CA GLY A 19 -4.30 22.90 -33.61
C GLY A 19 -4.62 22.41 -32.19
N PHE A 20 -5.64 21.57 -32.01
CA PHE A 20 -6.01 20.98 -30.72
C PHE A 20 -5.79 19.47 -30.68
N LEU A 21 -5.10 19.00 -29.65
CA LEU A 21 -5.02 17.60 -29.24
C LEU A 21 -6.31 17.20 -28.51
N ARG A 22 -6.91 16.09 -28.94
CA ARG A 22 -8.01 15.40 -28.24
C ARG A 22 -7.63 13.95 -28.01
N ILE A 23 -7.98 13.43 -26.83
CA ILE A 23 -7.67 12.06 -26.42
C ILE A 23 -8.96 11.38 -25.96
N GLY A 24 -9.20 10.17 -26.47
CA GLY A 24 -10.30 9.31 -26.07
C GLY A 24 -10.20 7.94 -26.73
N THR A 25 -11.34 7.37 -27.09
CA THR A 25 -11.46 6.11 -27.83
C THR A 25 -12.16 6.36 -29.17
N ALA A 26 -12.19 5.36 -30.07
CA ALA A 26 -12.89 5.51 -31.35
C ALA A 26 -14.39 5.82 -31.19
N ALA A 27 -15.04 5.31 -30.14
CA ALA A 27 -16.46 5.57 -29.85
C ALA A 27 -16.69 6.96 -29.22
N HIS A 28 -15.72 7.42 -28.43
CA HIS A 28 -15.78 8.65 -27.66
C HIS A 28 -14.43 9.36 -27.79
N PRO A 29 -14.22 10.21 -28.81
CA PRO A 29 -12.90 10.68 -29.22
C PRO A 29 -12.26 11.73 -28.29
N ASP A 30 -12.96 12.16 -27.24
CA ASP A 30 -12.65 13.40 -26.52
C ASP A 30 -13.03 13.31 -25.04
N TRP A 31 -12.33 12.44 -24.31
CA TRP A 31 -12.59 12.16 -22.89
C TRP A 31 -12.18 13.31 -21.99
N PHE A 32 -11.20 14.12 -22.40
CA PHE A 32 -10.61 15.17 -21.56
C PHE A 32 -10.97 16.59 -22.03
N GLY A 33 -11.50 16.75 -23.25
CA GLY A 33 -11.69 18.05 -23.89
C GLY A 33 -10.51 18.44 -24.78
N PRO A 34 -10.51 19.63 -25.38
CA PRO A 34 -9.42 20.08 -26.22
C PRO A 34 -8.21 20.45 -25.36
N SER A 35 -7.02 20.14 -25.87
CA SER A 35 -5.75 20.66 -25.41
C SER A 35 -5.00 21.31 -26.57
N PRO A 36 -4.13 22.32 -26.36
CA PRO A 36 -3.24 22.77 -27.41
C PRO A 36 -2.41 21.59 -27.98
N GLY A 37 -2.30 21.51 -29.30
CA GLY A 37 -1.51 20.50 -29.99
C GLY A 37 -0.03 20.55 -29.61
N PRO A 38 0.76 19.51 -29.98
CA PRO A 38 2.21 19.54 -29.81
C PRO A 38 2.82 20.71 -30.60
N VAL A 39 3.75 21.42 -29.98
CA VAL A 39 4.47 22.58 -30.56
C VAL A 39 5.96 22.44 -30.26
N GLU A 40 6.80 22.91 -31.18
CA GLU A 40 8.21 23.20 -30.95
C GLU A 40 8.40 24.72 -31.13
N ASP A 41 8.75 25.44 -30.06
CA ASP A 41 8.89 26.91 -30.06
C ASP A 41 10.36 27.38 -30.00
N GLY A 42 11.29 26.45 -30.23
CA GLY A 42 12.74 26.67 -30.15
C GLY A 42 13.30 26.65 -28.73
N ARG A 43 12.47 26.68 -27.69
CA ARG A 43 12.87 26.52 -26.28
C ARG A 43 12.47 25.16 -25.72
N VAL A 44 11.25 24.72 -26.04
CA VAL A 44 10.72 23.43 -25.62
C VAL A 44 10.16 22.70 -26.84
N ARG A 45 10.45 21.41 -26.94
CA ARG A 45 9.86 20.49 -27.91
C ARG A 45 8.79 19.65 -27.23
N ARG A 46 7.60 19.61 -27.82
CA ARG A 46 6.49 18.75 -27.39
C ARG A 46 6.16 17.75 -28.48
N THR A 47 6.10 16.47 -28.15
CA THR A 47 5.80 15.40 -29.11
C THR A 47 4.77 14.44 -28.57
N LEU A 48 3.98 13.89 -29.47
CA LEU A 48 3.02 12.82 -29.20
C LEU A 48 3.58 11.52 -29.77
N GLN A 49 3.67 10.48 -28.94
CA GLN A 49 4.18 9.17 -29.33
C GLN A 49 3.13 8.09 -29.05
N ARG A 50 3.07 7.07 -29.91
CA ARG A 50 2.16 5.93 -29.76
C ARG A 50 2.96 4.67 -29.50
N PHE A 51 2.53 3.89 -28.51
CA PHE A 51 3.15 2.62 -28.11
C PHE A 51 2.08 1.53 -28.01
N ASP A 52 2.54 0.28 -28.01
CA ASP A 52 1.72 -0.93 -27.78
C ASP A 52 0.43 -0.95 -28.62
N GLY A 53 0.59 -0.87 -29.94
CA GLY A 53 -0.53 -0.84 -30.88
C GLY A 53 -1.42 0.41 -30.79
N GLY A 54 -1.03 1.45 -30.04
CA GLY A 54 -1.84 2.66 -29.83
C GLY A 54 -2.65 2.64 -28.54
N SER A 55 -2.52 1.61 -27.71
CA SER A 55 -3.16 1.54 -26.39
C SER A 55 -2.43 2.34 -25.30
N VAL A 56 -1.24 2.88 -25.63
CA VAL A 56 -0.50 3.85 -24.84
C VAL A 56 -0.13 5.05 -25.70
N ILE A 57 -0.43 6.25 -25.23
CA ILE A 57 -0.02 7.51 -25.83
C ILE A 57 0.88 8.24 -24.85
N VAL A 58 2.04 8.72 -25.30
CA VAL A 58 2.97 9.50 -24.47
C VAL A 58 3.06 10.92 -25.00
N CYS A 59 2.77 11.87 -24.12
CA CYS A 59 3.06 13.28 -24.31
C CYS A 59 4.44 13.56 -23.72
N ARG A 60 5.42 13.81 -24.58
CA ARG A 60 6.79 14.13 -24.18
C ARG A 60 7.05 15.63 -24.28
N SER A 61 7.65 16.20 -23.22
CA SER A 61 8.19 17.56 -23.20
C SER A 61 9.72 17.51 -23.03
N GLU A 62 10.46 18.27 -23.82
CA GLU A 62 11.93 18.34 -23.80
C GLU A 62 12.41 19.79 -23.84
N ALA A 63 13.29 20.19 -22.91
CA ALA A 63 13.98 21.48 -22.96
C ALA A 63 15.09 21.44 -24.03
N LEU A 64 15.04 22.33 -25.01
CA LEU A 64 16.05 22.42 -26.09
C LEU A 64 17.23 23.33 -25.73
N VAL A 65 17.03 24.19 -24.74
CA VAL A 65 17.99 25.16 -24.23
C VAL A 65 17.88 25.18 -22.70
N ASP A 66 18.88 25.77 -22.03
CA ASP A 66 18.76 26.06 -20.61
C ASP A 66 17.65 27.09 -20.40
N LEU A 67 16.78 26.83 -19.43
CA LEU A 67 15.67 27.70 -19.06
C LEU A 67 15.91 28.14 -17.62
N ASP A 68 15.94 29.45 -17.39
CA ASP A 68 16.04 30.06 -16.08
C ASP A 68 14.78 30.87 -15.78
N ALA A 69 14.52 31.11 -14.49
CA ALA A 69 13.37 31.87 -14.00
C ALA A 69 12.02 31.32 -14.53
N THR A 70 11.89 29.98 -14.58
CA THR A 70 10.67 29.32 -15.07
C THR A 70 9.59 29.16 -14.00
N SER A 71 9.94 29.39 -12.73
CA SER A 71 9.04 29.21 -11.60
C SER A 71 7.80 30.10 -11.74
N THR A 72 6.63 29.54 -11.51
CA THR A 72 5.35 30.27 -11.45
C THR A 72 5.02 30.74 -10.03
N GLY A 73 5.79 30.26 -9.04
CA GLY A 73 5.55 30.53 -7.62
C GLY A 73 4.40 29.72 -7.00
N ALA A 74 3.81 28.79 -7.75
CA ALA A 74 2.75 27.92 -7.26
C ALA A 74 2.91 26.51 -7.84
N TYR A 75 3.14 25.51 -6.98
CA TYR A 75 3.41 24.13 -7.39
C TYR A 75 2.39 23.55 -8.39
N ASP A 76 1.11 23.88 -8.21
CA ASP A 76 -0.02 23.42 -9.04
C ASP A 76 -0.23 24.20 -10.35
N GLN A 77 0.59 25.23 -10.60
CA GLN A 77 0.61 26.00 -11.84
C GLN A 77 1.88 25.63 -12.63
N PRO A 78 1.81 24.68 -13.57
CA PRO A 78 3.00 24.15 -14.23
C PRO A 78 3.81 25.26 -14.91
N SER A 79 5.13 25.23 -14.76
CA SER A 79 6.06 26.15 -15.43
C SER A 79 6.05 25.97 -16.95
N MET A 80 5.92 24.73 -17.40
CA MET A 80 5.77 24.35 -18.81
C MET A 80 4.51 23.49 -18.99
N PRO A 81 3.33 24.11 -19.05
CA PRO A 81 2.07 23.38 -19.07
C PRO A 81 1.84 22.72 -20.43
N TRP A 82 1.79 21.39 -20.47
CA TRP A 82 1.32 20.57 -21.58
C TRP A 82 1.28 19.07 -21.22
N PRO A 83 0.24 18.32 -21.64
CA PRO A 83 -1.03 18.83 -22.18
C PRO A 83 -1.85 19.57 -21.12
N VAL A 84 -2.70 20.50 -21.56
CA VAL A 84 -3.71 21.18 -20.72
C VAL A 84 -5.07 20.95 -21.34
N PHE A 85 -5.96 20.22 -20.67
CA PHE A 85 -7.29 19.91 -21.20
C PHE A 85 -8.38 20.75 -20.55
N THR A 86 -9.43 21.06 -21.33
CA THR A 86 -10.63 21.77 -20.86
C THR A 86 -11.88 20.87 -20.95
N PRO A 87 -12.21 20.10 -19.90
CA PRO A 87 -13.35 19.17 -19.88
C PRO A 87 -14.71 19.78 -20.25
N ALA A 88 -14.91 21.06 -19.96
CA ALA A 88 -16.15 21.78 -20.29
C ALA A 88 -16.33 22.03 -21.81
N GLU A 89 -15.27 21.93 -22.60
CA GLU A 89 -15.25 22.19 -24.05
C GLU A 89 -15.21 20.90 -24.88
N ARG A 90 -15.61 19.78 -24.29
CA ARG A 90 -15.72 18.51 -25.00
C ARG A 90 -16.66 18.60 -26.20
N LEU A 91 -16.36 17.83 -27.23
CA LEU A 91 -17.28 17.58 -28.33
C LEU A 91 -18.56 16.94 -27.81
N PRO A 92 -19.74 17.22 -28.41
CA PRO A 92 -20.97 16.50 -28.09
C PRO A 92 -20.77 14.98 -28.28
N GLY A 93 -21.05 14.18 -27.24
CA GLY A 93 -20.80 12.74 -27.24
C GLY A 93 -19.31 12.33 -27.20
N GLY A 94 -18.41 13.30 -26.96
CA GLY A 94 -16.97 13.11 -26.93
C GLY A 94 -16.47 12.22 -25.79
N SER A 95 -17.23 12.12 -24.70
CA SER A 95 -16.97 11.23 -23.57
C SER A 95 -18.18 10.33 -23.28
N PRO A 96 -17.96 9.17 -22.62
CA PRO A 96 -19.04 8.34 -22.08
C PRO A 96 -19.87 9.10 -21.04
N GLU A 97 -21.20 8.93 -21.05
CA GLU A 97 -22.09 9.45 -20.02
C GLU A 97 -21.85 8.72 -18.69
N GLY A 98 -21.84 9.44 -17.56
CA GLY A 98 -21.64 8.83 -16.23
C GLY A 98 -20.19 8.42 -15.94
N MET A 99 -19.23 8.91 -16.73
CA MET A 99 -17.80 8.74 -16.46
C MET A 99 -17.43 9.26 -15.06
N ARG A 100 -16.53 8.55 -14.39
CA ARG A 100 -15.99 8.92 -13.07
C ARG A 100 -14.49 9.13 -13.15
N ALA A 101 -13.96 9.88 -12.20
CA ALA A 101 -12.53 10.05 -12.01
C ALA A 101 -12.07 9.66 -10.62
N LEU A 102 -10.83 9.16 -10.55
CA LEU A 102 -10.06 8.94 -9.33
C LEU A 102 -8.67 9.54 -9.54
N ALA A 103 -8.16 10.27 -8.55
CA ALA A 103 -6.77 10.69 -8.50
C ALA A 103 -6.21 10.53 -7.09
N TYR A 104 -4.90 10.31 -7.00
CA TYR A 104 -4.20 10.28 -5.72
C TYR A 104 -3.53 11.63 -5.51
N GLN A 105 -3.93 12.37 -4.48
CA GLN A 105 -3.40 13.72 -4.24
C GLN A 105 -1.91 13.67 -3.90
N HIS A 106 -1.13 14.68 -4.30
CA HIS A 106 0.21 14.91 -3.75
C HIS A 106 0.12 15.40 -2.30
N CYS A 107 -0.16 14.46 -1.42
CA CYS A 107 -0.21 14.63 0.02
C CYS A 107 0.24 13.33 0.69
N GLU A 108 0.16 13.32 2.02
CA GLU A 108 0.32 12.16 2.88
C GLU A 108 -0.39 10.93 2.30
N PHE A 109 0.34 9.82 2.20
CA PHE A 109 -0.16 8.49 1.80
C PHE A 109 -0.93 8.46 0.47
N GLY A 110 -0.69 9.45 -0.40
CA GLY A 110 -1.42 9.66 -1.64
C GLY A 110 -2.94 9.58 -1.45
N LEU A 111 -3.55 10.46 -0.67
CA LEU A 111 -5.00 10.41 -0.40
C LEU A 111 -5.81 10.25 -1.71
N PRO A 112 -6.60 9.16 -1.86
CA PRO A 112 -7.43 8.97 -3.03
C PRO A 112 -8.64 9.90 -3.00
N SER A 113 -8.92 10.51 -4.15
CA SER A 113 -10.01 11.46 -4.32
C SER A 113 -10.75 11.21 -5.62
N THR A 114 -12.08 11.26 -5.56
CA THR A 114 -12.94 10.99 -6.72
C THR A 114 -13.66 12.23 -7.19
N SER A 115 -14.04 12.25 -8.46
CA SER A 115 -14.86 13.28 -9.11
C SER A 115 -15.74 12.65 -10.19
N GLY A 116 -16.69 13.41 -10.72
CA GLY A 116 -17.50 13.05 -11.87
C GLY A 116 -16.79 13.27 -13.20
N ASP A 117 -17.59 13.36 -14.27
CA ASP A 117 -17.13 13.54 -15.65
C ASP A 117 -16.57 14.93 -15.93
N THR A 118 -16.84 15.93 -15.08
CA THR A 118 -16.27 17.28 -15.20
C THR A 118 -14.80 17.35 -14.81
N PHE A 119 -14.28 16.33 -14.11
CA PHE A 119 -12.93 16.32 -13.53
C PHE A 119 -12.67 17.56 -12.64
N ASP A 120 -13.66 17.91 -11.82
CA ASP A 120 -13.58 19.04 -10.88
C ASP A 120 -14.30 18.69 -9.57
N GLY A 121 -13.99 19.41 -8.49
CA GLY A 121 -14.62 19.17 -7.19
C GLY A 121 -14.10 17.95 -6.45
N PHE A 122 -12.84 17.55 -6.71
CA PHE A 122 -12.15 16.55 -5.91
C PHE A 122 -12.07 16.99 -4.45
N PHE A 123 -12.33 16.08 -3.52
CA PHE A 123 -12.01 16.29 -2.10
C PHE A 123 -10.50 16.23 -1.91
N LEU A 124 -9.87 17.36 -1.59
CA LEU A 124 -8.42 17.48 -1.44
C LEU A 124 -8.11 18.14 -0.09
N LEU A 125 -7.02 17.72 0.55
CA LEU A 125 -6.53 18.36 1.76
C LEU A 125 -6.12 19.81 1.44
N PRO A 126 -6.73 20.82 2.10
CA PRO A 126 -6.61 22.21 1.68
C PRO A 126 -5.23 22.84 1.96
N HIS A 127 -4.43 22.23 2.83
CA HIS A 127 -3.07 22.66 3.14
C HIS A 127 -2.01 22.05 2.19
N ARG A 128 -2.44 21.24 1.22
CA ARG A 128 -1.60 20.62 0.19
C ARG A 128 -2.01 21.15 -1.19
N PRO A 129 -1.10 21.16 -2.17
CA PRO A 129 -1.43 21.64 -3.51
C PRO A 129 -2.56 20.78 -4.13
N PRO A 130 -3.45 21.38 -4.94
CA PRO A 130 -4.56 20.69 -5.58
C PRO A 130 -4.10 19.92 -6.83
N THR A 131 -3.11 19.04 -6.65
CA THR A 131 -2.53 18.22 -7.71
C THR A 131 -2.54 16.76 -7.29
N GLY A 132 -2.54 15.85 -8.26
CA GLY A 132 -2.46 14.42 -7.96
C GLY A 132 -2.46 13.56 -9.20
N TRP A 133 -1.79 12.42 -9.11
CA TRP A 133 -1.75 11.39 -10.13
C TRP A 133 -1.41 10.03 -9.48
N PRO A 134 -1.65 8.89 -10.13
CA PRO A 134 -2.34 8.72 -11.42
C PRO A 134 -3.76 9.30 -11.41
N LEU A 135 -4.18 9.94 -12.51
CA LEU A 135 -5.57 10.34 -12.73
C LEU A 135 -6.23 9.29 -13.63
N LEU A 136 -7.25 8.61 -13.12
CA LEU A 136 -8.04 7.62 -13.85
C LEU A 136 -9.32 8.29 -14.32
N ALA A 137 -9.59 8.27 -15.62
CA ALA A 137 -10.92 8.54 -16.17
C ALA A 137 -11.55 7.21 -16.57
N THR A 138 -12.71 6.87 -16.00
CA THR A 138 -13.32 5.55 -16.17
C THR A 138 -14.77 5.65 -16.62
N ALA A 139 -15.08 5.01 -17.75
CA ALA A 139 -16.43 4.87 -18.28
C ALA A 139 -17.29 3.92 -17.42
N PRO A 140 -18.63 3.97 -17.52
CA PRO A 140 -19.50 3.05 -16.77
C PRO A 140 -19.30 1.56 -17.08
N ASP A 141 -18.75 1.22 -18.26
CA ASP A 141 -18.44 -0.16 -18.63
C ASP A 141 -17.10 -0.65 -18.05
N GLY A 142 -16.41 0.19 -17.27
CA GLY A 142 -15.12 -0.09 -16.66
C GLY A 142 -13.93 0.38 -17.47
N THR A 143 -14.09 0.69 -18.76
CA THR A 143 -12.97 1.14 -19.62
C THR A 143 -12.32 2.38 -19.02
N THR A 144 -11.00 2.32 -18.79
CA THR A 144 -10.24 3.38 -18.11
C THR A 144 -9.13 3.90 -19.00
N ILE A 145 -8.97 5.23 -19.04
CA ILE A 145 -7.74 5.89 -19.48
C ILE A 145 -7.06 6.50 -18.24
N LEU A 146 -5.88 5.98 -17.90
CA LEU A 146 -5.04 6.49 -16.82
C LEU A 146 -4.05 7.52 -17.36
N VAL A 147 -3.86 8.63 -16.64
CA VAL A 147 -2.90 9.70 -16.92
C VAL A 147 -1.87 9.74 -15.79
N ALA A 148 -0.61 9.44 -16.11
CA ALA A 148 0.46 9.45 -15.11
C ALA A 148 1.86 9.62 -15.73
N PRO A 149 2.83 10.17 -14.99
CA PRO A 149 4.24 10.18 -15.38
C PRO A 149 4.82 8.78 -15.62
N LEU A 150 5.77 8.66 -16.57
CA LEU A 150 6.65 7.48 -16.73
C LEU A 150 8.06 7.70 -16.20
N ASP A 151 8.41 8.94 -15.90
CA ASP A 151 9.68 9.38 -15.33
C ASP A 151 9.52 10.73 -14.62
N ALA A 152 10.59 11.22 -13.99
CA ALA A 152 10.65 12.55 -13.37
C ALA A 152 9.43 12.83 -12.46
N PHE A 153 9.12 11.87 -11.58
CA PHE A 153 7.85 11.78 -10.87
C PHE A 153 7.55 13.02 -10.03
N HIS A 154 8.53 13.51 -9.27
CA HIS A 154 8.43 14.74 -8.47
C HIS A 154 8.44 16.03 -9.29
N ASP A 155 8.89 15.96 -10.54
CA ASP A 155 9.02 17.13 -11.42
C ASP A 155 7.73 17.38 -12.21
N GLN A 156 6.83 16.40 -12.30
CA GLN A 156 5.58 16.46 -13.06
C GLN A 156 4.35 16.58 -12.15
N VAL A 157 3.37 17.36 -12.58
CA VAL A 157 2.08 17.49 -11.89
C VAL A 157 0.91 17.29 -12.84
N VAL A 158 -0.22 16.90 -12.26
CA VAL A 158 -1.55 16.93 -12.87
C VAL A 158 -2.44 17.73 -11.92
N GLY A 159 -2.88 18.91 -12.33
CA GLY A 159 -3.80 19.75 -11.56
C GLY A 159 -5.21 19.16 -11.57
N LEU A 160 -5.84 19.07 -10.39
CA LEU A 160 -7.10 18.36 -10.19
C LEU A 160 -8.33 19.27 -10.04
N ASN A 161 -8.18 20.59 -9.86
CA ASN A 161 -9.31 21.50 -9.68
C ASN A 161 -9.18 22.78 -10.52
N GLY A 162 -10.33 23.41 -10.78
CA GLY A 162 -10.41 24.68 -11.53
C GLY A 162 -10.81 24.49 -12.99
N GLY A 163 -11.59 23.45 -13.29
CA GLY A 163 -12.21 23.21 -14.60
C GLY A 163 -11.24 22.89 -15.75
N THR A 164 -9.95 22.67 -15.45
CA THR A 164 -8.92 22.29 -16.42
C THR A 164 -8.02 21.23 -15.82
N ILE A 165 -7.59 20.26 -16.65
CA ILE A 165 -6.54 19.32 -16.26
C ILE A 165 -5.22 19.89 -16.76
N ARG A 166 -4.45 20.48 -15.84
CA ARG A 166 -3.17 21.12 -16.15
C ARG A 166 -2.03 20.16 -15.88
N CYS A 167 -1.45 19.59 -16.93
CA CYS A 167 -0.25 18.75 -16.81
C CYS A 167 1.01 19.54 -17.16
N GLY A 168 2.16 19.11 -16.63
CA GLY A 168 3.45 19.66 -17.03
C GLY A 168 4.47 19.63 -15.90
N TRP A 169 5.57 20.35 -16.08
CA TRP A 169 6.59 20.50 -15.04
C TRP A 169 6.05 21.38 -13.92
N ASN A 170 6.21 20.95 -12.66
CA ASN A 170 5.65 21.66 -11.50
C ASN A 170 6.09 23.13 -11.46
N GLY A 171 5.27 23.97 -10.83
CA GLY A 171 5.48 25.42 -10.84
C GLY A 171 6.63 25.92 -9.96
N ASP A 172 7.26 25.06 -9.16
CA ASP A 172 8.39 25.44 -8.32
C ASP A 172 9.73 25.31 -9.05
N ILE A 173 9.79 24.61 -10.18
CA ILE A 173 11.01 24.48 -11.00
C ILE A 173 11.42 25.85 -11.54
N ASP A 174 12.59 26.31 -11.13
CA ASP A 174 13.15 27.61 -11.50
C ASP A 174 14.17 27.50 -12.63
N ARG A 175 14.96 26.42 -12.63
CA ARG A 175 15.98 26.15 -13.65
C ARG A 175 15.78 24.78 -14.27
N VAL A 176 15.78 24.72 -15.59
CA VAL A 176 15.69 23.49 -16.38
C VAL A 176 16.88 23.41 -17.32
N PRO A 177 17.77 22.41 -17.18
CA PRO A 177 18.89 22.26 -18.08
C PRO A 177 18.44 21.79 -19.46
N ALA A 178 19.16 22.20 -20.50
CA ALA A 178 18.98 21.70 -21.85
C ALA A 178 19.08 20.16 -21.88
N GLY A 179 18.15 19.52 -22.60
CA GLY A 179 18.04 18.07 -22.69
C GLY A 179 17.22 17.41 -21.58
N PHE A 180 16.77 18.16 -20.55
CA PHE A 180 15.78 17.63 -19.62
C PHE A 180 14.50 17.27 -20.36
N ARG A 181 13.97 16.09 -20.07
CA ARG A 181 12.77 15.55 -20.73
C ARG A 181 11.88 14.83 -19.72
N THR A 182 10.58 14.86 -20.01
CA THR A 182 9.60 14.10 -19.25
C THR A 182 8.60 13.40 -20.17
N ASP A 183 8.13 12.24 -19.75
CA ASP A 183 7.11 11.44 -20.40
C ASP A 183 5.86 11.38 -19.51
N LEU A 184 4.73 11.90 -20.02
CA LEU A 184 3.41 11.72 -19.42
C LEU A 184 2.61 10.74 -20.28
N ALA A 185 2.19 9.62 -19.70
CA ALA A 185 1.45 8.57 -20.42
C ALA A 185 -0.06 8.66 -20.21
N PHE A 186 -0.78 8.31 -21.26
CA PHE A 186 -2.18 7.93 -21.27
C PHE A 186 -2.22 6.42 -21.54
N VAL A 187 -2.77 5.64 -20.60
CA VAL A 187 -2.78 4.18 -20.64
C VAL A 187 -4.22 3.68 -20.64
N LEU A 188 -4.61 3.00 -21.72
CA LEU A 188 -5.94 2.40 -21.85
C LEU A 188 -5.96 1.01 -21.22
N ALA A 189 -6.98 0.74 -20.41
CA ALA A 189 -7.23 -0.59 -19.87
C ALA A 189 -8.73 -0.85 -19.71
N LYS A 190 -9.09 -2.11 -19.46
CA LYS A 190 -10.49 -2.54 -19.32
C LYS A 190 -11.12 -2.15 -17.98
N THR A 191 -10.30 -1.96 -16.95
CA THR A 191 -10.73 -1.61 -15.59
C THR A 191 -9.73 -0.63 -14.96
N ALA A 192 -10.17 0.05 -13.90
CA ALA A 192 -9.33 0.99 -13.15
C ALA A 192 -8.09 0.30 -12.56
N ARG A 193 -8.26 -0.88 -11.95
CA ARG A 193 -7.16 -1.71 -11.43
C ARG A 193 -6.20 -2.14 -12.52
N ALA A 194 -6.72 -2.62 -13.66
CA ALA A 194 -5.88 -3.02 -14.79
C ALA A 194 -5.03 -1.85 -15.33
N ALA A 195 -5.56 -0.63 -15.32
CA ALA A 195 -4.81 0.56 -15.74
C ALA A 195 -3.61 0.84 -14.80
N ILE A 196 -3.85 0.81 -13.48
CA ILE A 196 -2.80 1.01 -12.47
C ILE A 196 -1.74 -0.11 -12.54
N THR A 197 -2.18 -1.38 -12.60
CA THR A 197 -1.28 -2.54 -12.76
C THR A 197 -0.41 -2.42 -14.01
N ARG A 198 -1.00 -2.03 -15.14
CA ARG A 198 -0.28 -1.85 -16.40
C ARG A 198 0.73 -0.71 -16.33
N TRP A 199 0.35 0.43 -15.75
CA TRP A 199 1.28 1.54 -15.53
C TRP A 199 2.45 1.14 -14.62
N GLY A 200 2.17 0.49 -13.48
CA GLY A 200 3.19 -0.02 -12.57
C GLY A 200 4.15 -1.00 -13.26
N ALA A 201 3.63 -1.94 -14.07
CA ALA A 201 4.45 -2.87 -14.85
C ALA A 201 5.38 -2.15 -15.84
N MET A 202 4.88 -1.10 -16.53
CA MET A 202 5.72 -0.28 -17.42
C MET A 202 6.86 0.41 -16.66
N LEU A 203 6.60 0.91 -15.45
CA LEU A 203 7.65 1.54 -14.63
C LEU A 203 8.69 0.52 -14.16
N MET A 204 8.24 -0.63 -13.66
CA MET A 204 9.12 -1.70 -13.18
C MET A 204 9.99 -2.27 -14.30
N GLU A 205 9.42 -2.50 -15.49
CA GLU A 205 10.17 -2.94 -16.67
C GLU A 205 11.20 -1.89 -17.11
N ARG A 206 10.79 -0.61 -17.16
CA ARG A 206 11.67 0.49 -17.56
C ARG A 206 12.84 0.70 -16.61
N ALA A 207 12.62 0.55 -15.30
CA ALA A 207 13.66 0.71 -14.29
C ALA A 207 14.54 -0.54 -14.14
N GLY A 208 14.01 -1.74 -14.45
CA GLY A 208 14.73 -3.00 -14.26
C GLY A 208 14.93 -3.36 -12.79
N THR A 209 14.14 -2.78 -11.89
CA THR A 209 14.30 -2.96 -10.44
C THR A 209 13.74 -4.30 -10.00
N VAL A 210 14.54 -5.01 -9.22
CA VAL A 210 14.14 -6.24 -8.55
C VAL A 210 13.80 -5.88 -7.12
N ARG A 211 12.56 -6.14 -6.70
CA ARG A 211 12.14 -5.92 -5.31
C ARG A 211 12.83 -6.92 -4.39
N PRO A 212 13.17 -6.50 -3.15
CA PRO A 212 13.59 -7.44 -2.12
C PRO A 212 12.56 -8.54 -1.92
N ASP A 213 13.05 -9.69 -1.44
CA ASP A 213 12.18 -10.78 -1.03
C ASP A 213 11.22 -10.30 0.10
N PRO A 214 9.94 -10.69 0.12
CA PRO A 214 8.98 -10.27 1.16
C PRO A 214 9.35 -10.65 2.60
N TRP A 215 10.41 -11.45 2.78
CA TRP A 215 10.98 -11.90 4.04
C TRP A 215 12.41 -11.35 4.26
N SER A 216 12.82 -10.32 3.51
CA SER A 216 14.19 -9.76 3.54
C SER A 216 14.60 -9.12 4.86
N ASP A 217 13.64 -8.75 5.70
CA ASP A 217 13.86 -8.12 7.01
C ASP A 217 12.88 -8.67 8.07
N SER A 218 13.20 -8.44 9.34
CA SER A 218 12.41 -8.90 10.47
C SER A 218 11.08 -8.15 10.61
N LEU A 219 11.02 -6.89 10.18
CA LEU A 219 9.81 -6.07 10.24
C LEU A 219 8.71 -6.62 9.32
N GLY A 220 9.10 -7.06 8.13
CA GLY A 220 8.25 -7.74 7.19
C GLY A 220 8.05 -9.21 7.52
N SER A 221 8.96 -9.90 8.20
CA SER A 221 8.83 -11.36 8.41
C SER A 221 8.20 -11.77 9.75
N ARG A 222 8.10 -10.87 10.74
CA ARG A 222 7.64 -11.18 12.10
C ARG A 222 6.69 -10.12 12.66
N PRO A 223 5.80 -10.48 13.61
CA PRO A 223 5.06 -9.49 14.39
C PRO A 223 6.00 -8.50 15.08
N SER A 224 5.62 -7.24 15.11
CA SER A 224 6.45 -6.14 15.62
C SER A 224 5.70 -5.29 16.65
N TYR A 225 6.42 -4.74 17.62
CA TYR A 225 5.84 -3.82 18.61
C TYR A 225 6.17 -2.37 18.26
N TRP A 226 5.16 -1.50 18.20
CA TRP A 226 5.28 -0.13 17.71
C TRP A 226 5.02 0.91 18.80
N THR A 227 5.63 2.08 18.62
CA THR A 227 5.55 3.21 19.56
C THR A 227 5.23 4.54 18.86
N ASP A 228 4.65 4.45 17.67
CA ASP A 228 4.23 5.54 16.79
C ASP A 228 2.85 6.11 17.15
N ASN A 229 2.46 7.19 16.47
CA ASN A 229 1.18 7.84 16.75
C ASN A 229 0.01 6.86 16.58
N GLY A 230 -0.85 6.77 17.58
CA GLY A 230 -1.91 5.75 17.67
C GLY A 230 -1.55 4.58 18.61
N ALA A 231 -0.25 4.32 18.83
CA ALA A 231 0.21 3.34 19.82
C ALA A 231 0.08 3.87 21.26
N ALA A 232 0.06 2.93 22.22
CA ALA A 232 -0.10 3.20 23.64
C ALA A 232 1.02 4.04 24.26
N TYR A 233 2.27 3.84 23.83
CA TYR A 233 3.45 4.48 24.42
C TYR A 233 4.06 5.56 23.53
N TRP A 234 3.29 6.10 22.58
CA TRP A 234 3.70 7.30 21.86
C TRP A 234 3.70 8.52 22.79
N TYR A 235 4.89 8.92 23.24
CA TYR A 235 5.09 9.97 24.25
C TYR A 235 4.34 9.72 25.58
N ARG A 236 4.13 8.45 25.92
CA ARG A 236 3.48 8.02 27.17
C ARG A 236 4.29 6.92 27.85
N THR A 237 4.18 6.82 29.16
CA THR A 237 4.76 5.73 29.96
C THR A 237 3.69 4.88 30.63
N GLU A 238 4.04 3.63 30.93
CA GLU A 238 3.24 2.79 31.82
C GLU A 238 3.44 3.27 33.27
N PRO A 239 2.38 3.33 34.12
CA PRO A 239 2.52 3.78 35.49
C PRO A 239 3.60 3.03 36.26
N GLY A 240 4.57 3.79 36.79
CA GLY A 240 5.71 3.26 37.53
C GLY A 240 6.93 2.87 36.68
N HIS A 241 6.85 3.05 35.35
CA HIS A 241 7.94 2.81 34.42
C HIS A 241 8.45 4.13 33.81
N ASP A 242 9.69 4.13 33.36
CA ASP A 242 10.19 5.13 32.40
C ASP A 242 9.82 4.71 30.97
N ALA A 243 10.18 5.53 29.97
CA ALA A 243 9.87 5.24 28.57
C ALA A 243 10.44 3.88 28.13
N ALA A 244 11.72 3.64 28.39
CA ALA A 244 12.38 2.37 28.10
C ALA A 244 11.72 1.19 28.81
N GLY A 245 11.41 1.33 30.10
CA GLY A 245 10.76 0.32 30.93
C GLY A 245 9.33 0.01 30.52
N SER A 246 8.62 0.97 29.92
CA SER A 246 7.26 0.77 29.39
C SER A 246 7.28 -0.15 28.18
N ILE A 247 8.21 0.10 27.25
CA ILE A 247 8.41 -0.71 26.04
C ILE A 247 8.87 -2.12 26.41
N VAL A 248 9.85 -2.23 27.31
CA VAL A 248 10.34 -3.53 27.79
C VAL A 248 9.22 -4.33 28.42
N ALA A 249 8.44 -3.73 29.34
CA ALA A 249 7.33 -4.42 29.99
C ALA A 249 6.26 -4.88 28.99
N ALA A 250 5.96 -4.09 27.97
CA ALA A 250 4.95 -4.45 26.97
C ALA A 250 5.39 -5.64 26.11
N VAL A 251 6.65 -5.62 25.67
CA VAL A 251 7.23 -6.71 24.87
C VAL A 251 7.39 -7.98 25.70
N GLU A 252 7.81 -7.87 26.96
CA GLU A 252 7.90 -9.00 27.89
C GLU A 252 6.52 -9.63 28.15
N ASP A 253 5.50 -8.82 28.44
CA ASP A 253 4.12 -9.29 28.62
C ASP A 253 3.58 -10.03 27.39
N LEU A 254 3.82 -9.51 26.18
CA LEU A 254 3.44 -10.18 24.94
C LEU A 254 4.16 -11.53 24.78
N ARG A 255 5.46 -11.59 25.08
CA ARG A 255 6.25 -12.83 25.01
C ARG A 255 5.81 -13.86 26.06
N GLU A 256 5.53 -13.42 27.29
CA GLU A 256 4.99 -14.28 28.35
C GLU A 256 3.63 -14.89 27.97
N ARG A 257 2.84 -14.15 27.19
CA ARG A 257 1.55 -14.60 26.63
C ARG A 257 1.68 -15.29 25.27
N GLY A 258 2.91 -15.65 24.88
CA GLY A 258 3.21 -16.49 23.73
C GLY A 258 3.22 -15.77 22.38
N VAL A 259 3.20 -14.44 22.35
CA VAL A 259 3.31 -13.66 21.10
C VAL A 259 4.79 -13.50 20.73
N PRO A 260 5.24 -14.03 19.58
CA PRO A 260 6.64 -14.07 19.20
C PRO A 260 7.10 -12.75 18.53
N ILE A 261 7.21 -11.68 19.31
CA ILE A 261 7.67 -10.37 18.82
C ILE A 261 9.09 -10.45 18.26
N GLY A 262 9.24 -10.11 16.97
CA GLY A 262 10.50 -10.14 16.24
C GLY A 262 11.23 -8.81 16.19
N THR A 263 10.48 -7.70 16.06
CA THR A 263 11.04 -6.35 15.89
C THR A 263 10.38 -5.38 16.87
N VAL A 264 11.13 -4.38 17.32
CA VAL A 264 10.59 -3.26 18.11
C VAL A 264 10.88 -1.96 17.38
N GLN A 265 9.86 -1.13 17.16
CA GLN A 265 9.99 0.16 16.50
C GLN A 265 10.19 1.28 17.53
N LEU A 266 11.15 2.16 17.23
CA LEU A 266 11.42 3.39 17.97
C LEU A 266 10.92 4.58 17.15
N ASP A 267 9.89 5.25 17.65
CA ASP A 267 9.28 6.38 16.96
C ASP A 267 9.92 7.74 17.29
N SER A 268 9.34 8.83 16.80
CA SER A 268 9.69 10.24 17.01
C SER A 268 9.93 10.71 18.46
N TRP A 269 9.77 9.88 19.49
CA TRP A 269 9.99 10.25 20.88
C TRP A 269 11.45 10.17 21.34
N PHE A 270 12.31 9.40 20.66
CA PHE A 270 13.65 9.07 21.17
C PHE A 270 14.74 10.09 20.85
N TYR A 271 14.53 11.03 19.91
CA TYR A 271 15.55 11.99 19.48
C TYR A 271 15.11 13.46 19.61
N PRO A 272 16.06 14.42 19.68
CA PRO A 272 15.73 15.83 19.88
C PRO A 272 14.97 16.51 18.73
N HIS A 273 13.98 17.32 19.11
CA HIS A 273 13.23 18.22 18.23
C HIS A 273 13.46 19.68 18.63
N VAL A 274 13.02 20.63 17.79
CA VAL A 274 13.08 22.08 18.10
C VAL A 274 12.37 22.37 19.41
N ASP A 275 11.15 21.87 19.54
CA ASP A 275 10.36 21.88 20.76
C ASP A 275 10.31 20.46 21.32
N LEU A 276 11.05 20.22 22.40
CA LEU A 276 11.07 18.92 23.07
C LEU A 276 9.69 18.63 23.68
N ARG A 277 9.08 17.54 23.23
CA ARG A 277 7.82 17.07 23.80
C ARG A 277 8.08 16.25 25.07
N PRO A 278 7.49 16.63 26.22
CA PRO A 278 7.58 15.83 27.42
C PRO A 278 6.65 14.62 27.34
N PHE A 279 6.98 13.60 28.12
CA PHE A 279 6.14 12.42 28.30
C PHE A 279 4.99 12.70 29.27
N ASP A 280 3.89 11.96 29.11
CA ASP A 280 2.77 11.91 30.07
C ASP A 280 2.06 13.24 30.31
N THR A 281 1.75 13.92 29.22
CA THR A 281 1.10 15.23 29.26
C THR A 281 0.05 15.35 28.17
N ASP A 282 -1.08 15.96 28.54
CA ASP A 282 -2.25 16.14 27.69
C ASP A 282 -2.25 17.50 26.95
N GLU A 283 -1.29 18.38 27.25
CA GLU A 283 -1.24 19.77 26.79
C GLU A 283 -0.35 19.95 25.54
N TRP A 284 -0.73 19.45 24.36
CA TRP A 284 0.08 19.67 23.13
C TRP A 284 -0.75 19.97 21.89
N VAL A 285 -0.19 20.85 21.06
CA VAL A 285 -0.72 21.17 19.73
C VAL A 285 0.04 20.34 18.70
N VAL A 286 -0.69 19.58 17.88
CA VAL A 286 -0.19 18.91 16.68
C VAL A 286 -0.29 19.94 15.53
N PRO A 287 0.74 20.12 14.67
CA PRO A 287 1.84 19.20 14.33
C PRO A 287 3.11 19.30 15.21
N PRO A 288 3.88 18.20 15.38
CA PRO A 288 5.08 18.19 16.21
C PRO A 288 6.27 18.81 15.47
N SER A 289 7.22 19.40 16.21
CA SER A 289 8.34 20.18 15.66
C SER A 289 9.46 19.34 15.01
N ALA A 290 10.21 19.94 14.08
CA ALA A 290 11.23 19.28 13.26
C ALA A 290 12.40 18.69 14.07
N MET A 291 13.05 17.65 13.52
CA MET A 291 14.25 17.04 14.12
C MET A 291 15.42 18.03 14.17
N VAL A 292 16.13 18.09 15.29
CA VAL A 292 17.35 18.91 15.45
C VAL A 292 18.61 18.05 15.46
N ALA A 293 18.55 16.86 16.06
CA ALA A 293 19.68 15.94 16.12
C ALA A 293 19.18 14.49 16.05
N TRP A 294 19.99 13.61 15.45
CA TRP A 294 19.73 12.17 15.36
C TRP A 294 20.59 11.44 16.40
N GLU A 295 20.17 11.54 17.65
CA GLU A 295 20.84 10.94 18.80
C GLU A 295 19.80 10.63 19.88
N PRO A 296 20.02 9.63 20.76
CA PRO A 296 19.09 9.37 21.85
C PRO A 296 19.01 10.57 22.80
N ARG A 297 17.80 10.96 23.14
CA ARG A 297 17.49 11.97 24.15
C ARG A 297 18.02 11.52 25.52
N PRO A 298 18.96 12.26 26.14
CA PRO A 298 19.52 11.84 27.43
C PRO A 298 18.50 11.90 28.58
N ASP A 299 17.41 12.66 28.43
CA ASP A 299 16.31 12.72 29.40
C ASP A 299 15.33 11.52 29.30
N VAL A 300 15.35 10.79 28.18
CA VAL A 300 14.43 9.66 27.92
C VAL A 300 15.17 8.32 27.89
N LEU A 301 16.34 8.29 27.25
CA LEU A 301 17.21 7.13 27.12
C LEU A 301 18.62 7.47 27.63
N PRO A 302 18.80 7.68 28.96
CA PRO A 302 20.09 8.09 29.54
C PRO A 302 21.22 7.08 29.30
N GLU A 303 20.89 5.80 29.10
CA GLU A 303 21.84 4.72 28.81
C GLU A 303 21.98 4.43 27.30
N GLY A 304 21.27 5.20 26.46
CA GLY A 304 21.27 5.06 25.00
C GLY A 304 20.46 3.88 24.47
N ILE A 305 20.36 3.82 23.14
CA ILE A 305 19.61 2.76 22.43
C ILE A 305 20.22 1.36 22.60
N PRO A 306 21.55 1.16 22.59
CA PRO A 306 22.13 -0.17 22.83
C PRO A 306 21.69 -0.81 24.15
N ALA A 307 21.59 -0.03 25.24
CA ALA A 307 21.12 -0.53 26.53
C ALA A 307 19.63 -0.90 26.51
N LEU A 308 18.78 -0.10 25.85
CA LEU A 308 17.37 -0.45 25.63
C LEU A 308 17.26 -1.76 24.83
N ARG A 309 18.02 -1.89 23.74
CA ARG A 309 18.04 -3.10 22.91
C ARG A 309 18.49 -4.33 23.70
N GLU A 310 19.51 -4.20 24.55
CA GLU A 310 19.96 -5.30 25.42
C GLU A 310 18.85 -5.75 26.38
N ARG A 311 18.16 -4.80 27.03
CA ARG A 311 17.01 -5.08 27.90
C ARG A 311 15.85 -5.77 27.17
N LEU A 312 15.67 -5.48 25.88
CA LEU A 312 14.67 -6.13 25.03
C LEU A 312 15.09 -7.53 24.55
N GLY A 313 16.29 -8.02 24.90
CA GLY A 313 16.82 -9.30 24.44
C GLY A 313 17.46 -9.25 23.05
N ASN A 314 17.96 -8.08 22.64
CA ASN A 314 18.64 -7.81 21.37
C ASN A 314 17.82 -8.05 20.08
N PRO A 315 16.52 -7.69 20.01
CA PRO A 315 15.79 -7.79 18.75
C PRO A 315 16.38 -6.81 17.71
N PRO A 316 16.19 -7.06 16.42
CA PRO A 316 16.25 -6.02 15.39
C PRO A 316 15.33 -4.85 15.75
N LEU A 317 15.79 -3.64 15.47
CA LEU A 317 15.00 -2.43 15.65
C LEU A 317 14.52 -1.89 14.29
N ALA A 318 13.35 -1.27 14.29
CA ALA A 318 12.98 -0.30 13.27
C ALA A 318 13.08 1.11 13.87
N ALA A 319 13.61 2.08 13.14
CA ALA A 319 13.77 3.44 13.65
C ALA A 319 13.18 4.47 12.69
N HIS A 320 12.27 5.28 13.21
CA HIS A 320 11.62 6.37 12.52
C HIS A 320 12.50 7.62 12.54
N ILE A 321 12.65 8.27 11.37
CA ILE A 321 13.14 9.64 11.25
C ILE A 321 12.05 10.56 10.69
N ARG A 322 12.12 11.85 11.02
CA ARG A 322 11.26 12.89 10.44
C ARG A 322 12.05 13.98 9.74
N HIS A 323 11.34 14.93 9.13
CA HIS A 323 11.93 16.11 8.50
C HIS A 323 12.89 16.89 9.43
N LEU A 324 13.96 17.42 8.84
CA LEU A 324 15.04 18.12 9.53
C LEU A 324 14.69 19.61 9.73
N SER A 325 15.08 20.16 10.88
CA SER A 325 14.95 21.58 11.17
C SER A 325 16.04 22.40 10.48
N SER A 326 15.72 23.63 10.07
CA SER A 326 16.73 24.61 9.64
C SER A 326 17.70 25.03 10.75
N ALA A 327 17.38 24.73 12.02
CA ALA A 327 18.25 24.94 13.17
C ALA A 327 19.17 23.74 13.48
N ALA A 328 19.09 22.65 12.72
CA ALA A 328 19.88 21.45 12.99
C ALA A 328 21.39 21.69 12.80
N PRO A 329 22.25 21.37 13.79
CA PRO A 329 23.70 21.60 13.71
C PRO A 329 24.38 20.91 12.52
N ILE A 330 23.82 19.79 12.03
CA ILE A 330 24.36 19.04 10.89
C ILE A 330 24.52 19.89 9.61
N ALA A 331 23.76 20.97 9.48
CA ALA A 331 23.88 21.94 8.39
C ALA A 331 25.26 22.62 8.31
N ALA A 332 26.02 22.65 9.40
CA ALA A 332 27.41 23.14 9.42
C ALA A 332 28.42 22.11 8.91
N GLU A 333 28.01 20.85 8.77
CA GLU A 333 28.89 19.71 8.53
C GLU A 333 28.67 19.06 7.16
N VAL A 334 27.45 19.14 6.62
CA VAL A 334 27.09 18.58 5.31
C VAL A 334 26.29 19.61 4.49
N PRO A 335 26.33 19.54 3.15
CA PRO A 335 25.50 20.39 2.30
C PRO A 335 24.00 20.16 2.54
N VAL A 336 23.26 21.22 2.89
CA VAL A 336 21.80 21.17 3.11
C VAL A 336 21.07 22.19 2.25
N PHE A 337 19.87 21.84 1.80
CA PHE A 337 18.89 22.85 1.39
C PHE A 337 18.11 23.30 2.62
N VAL A 338 17.82 24.60 2.70
CA VAL A 338 17.11 25.23 3.82
C VAL A 338 15.99 26.09 3.26
N ASP A 339 14.80 25.95 3.82
CA ASP A 339 13.63 26.75 3.48
C ASP A 339 12.75 26.98 4.72
N GLY A 340 12.68 28.23 5.16
CA GLY A 340 11.99 28.59 6.41
C GLY A 340 12.46 27.75 7.61
N PRO A 341 11.54 27.03 8.30
CA PRO A 341 11.88 26.18 9.45
C PRO A 341 12.42 24.80 9.04
N TYR A 342 12.42 24.46 7.75
CA TYR A 342 12.77 23.14 7.24
C TYR A 342 14.17 23.11 6.61
N ALA A 343 14.80 21.95 6.68
CA ALA A 343 16.03 21.63 5.96
C ALA A 343 16.01 20.18 5.46
N VAL A 344 16.90 19.87 4.53
CA VAL A 344 17.18 18.50 4.09
C VAL A 344 18.64 18.40 3.63
N PRO A 345 19.36 17.32 3.96
CA PRO A 345 20.64 17.03 3.31
C PRO A 345 20.49 17.02 1.79
N SER A 346 21.24 17.87 1.11
CA SER A 346 21.22 17.97 -0.36
C SER A 346 22.01 16.85 -1.05
N THR A 347 22.76 16.08 -0.26
CA THR A 347 23.51 14.89 -0.67
C THR A 347 23.26 13.74 0.31
N GLY A 348 23.69 12.53 -0.04
CA GLY A 348 23.54 11.34 0.82
C GLY A 348 24.34 11.39 2.14
N GLU A 349 25.33 12.28 2.27
CA GLU A 349 26.27 12.30 3.41
C GLU A 349 25.57 12.43 4.77
N GLY A 350 24.51 13.23 4.87
CA GLY A 350 23.73 13.34 6.11
C GLY A 350 23.09 12.01 6.52
N TYR A 351 22.52 11.30 5.55
CA TYR A 351 21.88 10.00 5.78
C TYR A 351 22.90 8.90 6.03
N GLU A 352 24.06 8.91 5.37
CA GLU A 352 25.15 7.97 5.64
C GLU A 352 25.53 7.97 7.13
N ARG A 353 25.66 9.15 7.75
CA ARG A 353 25.96 9.29 9.17
C ARG A 353 24.83 8.77 10.06
N TRP A 354 23.57 9.09 9.75
CA TRP A 354 22.42 8.60 10.51
C TRP A 354 22.28 7.08 10.42
N LEU A 355 22.54 6.52 9.23
CA LEU A 355 22.52 5.08 9.00
C LEU A 355 23.71 4.36 9.65
N ASP A 356 24.88 5.00 9.78
CA ASP A 356 25.97 4.46 10.60
C ASP A 356 25.54 4.30 12.07
N SER A 357 24.83 5.30 12.62
CA SER A 357 24.23 5.18 13.96
C SER A 357 23.19 4.06 14.03
N CYS A 358 22.38 3.88 12.98
CA CYS A 358 21.42 2.77 12.89
C CYS A 358 22.12 1.40 12.99
N VAL A 359 23.25 1.20 12.31
CA VAL A 359 24.05 -0.03 12.42
C VAL A 359 24.51 -0.27 13.86
N GLU A 360 25.03 0.78 14.53
CA GLU A 360 25.48 0.68 15.93
C GLU A 360 24.32 0.35 16.90
N TRP A 361 23.13 0.87 16.62
CA TRP A 361 21.93 0.65 17.43
C TRP A 361 21.29 -0.72 17.19
N GLY A 362 21.65 -1.43 16.12
CA GLY A 362 21.02 -2.68 15.72
C GLY A 362 19.68 -2.48 15.00
N VAL A 363 19.53 -1.37 14.30
CA VAL A 363 18.40 -1.08 13.41
C VAL A 363 18.57 -1.86 12.10
N GLU A 364 17.55 -2.60 11.72
CA GLU A 364 17.48 -3.35 10.45
C GLU A 364 16.62 -2.63 9.40
N THR A 365 15.63 -1.87 9.85
CA THR A 365 14.76 -1.07 8.98
C THR A 365 14.74 0.40 9.41
N PHE A 366 15.07 1.29 8.48
CA PHE A 366 14.98 2.73 8.66
C PHE A 366 13.68 3.23 8.04
N GLU A 367 12.79 3.75 8.88
CA GLU A 367 11.53 4.36 8.45
C GLU A 367 11.77 5.85 8.23
N HIS A 368 11.62 6.32 7.00
CA HIS A 368 11.57 7.75 6.72
C HIS A 368 10.12 8.19 6.66
N ASP A 369 9.70 8.87 7.71
CA ASP A 369 8.40 9.51 7.81
C ASP A 369 8.48 10.98 7.36
N TRP A 370 7.33 11.65 7.30
CA TRP A 370 7.21 13.06 6.93
C TRP A 370 7.76 13.37 5.53
N LEU A 371 7.78 12.39 4.62
CA LEU A 371 8.28 12.57 3.24
C LEU A 371 7.60 13.75 2.54
N VAL A 372 6.28 13.89 2.72
CA VAL A 372 5.53 15.03 2.19
C VAL A 372 6.03 16.38 2.71
N GLU A 373 6.43 16.50 3.99
CA GLU A 373 6.97 17.75 4.52
C GLU A 373 8.43 17.97 4.12
N VAL A 374 9.20 16.91 3.92
CA VAL A 374 10.53 17.06 3.32
C VAL A 374 10.37 17.63 1.90
N PHE A 375 9.50 17.02 1.10
CA PHE A 375 9.30 17.39 -0.29
C PHE A 375 8.70 18.78 -0.44
N PHE A 376 7.61 19.12 0.27
CA PHE A 376 6.95 20.43 0.15
C PHE A 376 7.55 21.51 1.05
N GLY A 377 8.11 21.14 2.19
CA GLY A 377 8.74 22.07 3.12
C GLY A 377 10.08 22.61 2.66
N VAL A 378 10.80 21.91 1.76
CA VAL A 378 12.13 22.36 1.28
C VAL A 378 12.14 22.57 -0.23
N ARG A 379 11.98 23.83 -0.68
CA ARG A 379 11.95 24.19 -2.10
C ARG A 379 13.21 23.79 -2.88
N GLY A 380 14.36 23.67 -2.22
CA GLY A 380 15.61 23.24 -2.87
C GLY A 380 15.53 21.86 -3.56
N LEU A 381 14.63 20.98 -3.13
CA LEU A 381 14.37 19.69 -3.80
C LEU A 381 13.54 19.81 -5.10
N ARG A 382 12.84 20.93 -5.28
CA ARG A 382 11.88 21.17 -6.38
C ARG A 382 12.35 22.20 -7.39
N GLU A 383 13.34 23.03 -7.04
CA GLU A 383 13.83 24.13 -7.89
C GLU A 383 14.48 23.69 -9.20
N GLU A 384 15.00 22.47 -9.24
CA GLU A 384 15.63 21.89 -10.41
C GLU A 384 15.21 20.43 -10.57
N PRO A 385 14.99 19.98 -11.82
CA PRO A 385 14.59 18.61 -12.06
C PRO A 385 15.57 17.56 -11.55
N GLY A 386 15.02 16.45 -11.07
CA GLY A 386 15.79 15.28 -10.64
C GLY A 386 16.46 15.40 -9.27
N ARG A 387 16.37 16.53 -8.56
CA ARG A 387 16.95 16.67 -7.21
C ARG A 387 16.28 15.76 -6.19
N ALA A 388 14.95 15.71 -6.15
CA ALA A 388 14.21 14.80 -5.27
C ALA A 388 14.55 13.32 -5.56
N ARG A 389 14.65 12.95 -6.84
CA ARG A 389 15.11 11.63 -7.27
C ARG A 389 16.52 11.31 -6.76
N ALA A 390 17.48 12.19 -7.02
CA ALA A 390 18.86 12.00 -6.61
C ALA A 390 19.02 11.91 -5.09
N TRP A 391 18.19 12.65 -4.35
CA TRP A 391 18.11 12.56 -2.89
C TRP A 391 17.63 11.16 -2.44
N GLN A 392 16.52 10.65 -2.96
CA GLN A 392 16.03 9.30 -2.60
C GLN A 392 16.98 8.18 -3.03
N GLU A 393 17.55 8.25 -4.24
CA GLU A 393 18.57 7.29 -4.70
C GLU A 393 19.85 7.34 -3.85
N GLY A 394 20.17 8.51 -3.27
CA GLY A 394 21.25 8.66 -2.30
C GLY A 394 20.98 7.92 -1.00
N ILE A 395 19.77 8.05 -0.45
CA ILE A 395 19.34 7.32 0.76
C ILE A 395 19.34 5.81 0.51
N ASP A 396 18.76 5.38 -0.62
CA ASP A 396 18.68 3.97 -0.99
C ASP A 396 20.07 3.33 -1.10
N ARG A 397 21.01 3.99 -1.80
CA ARG A 397 22.40 3.51 -1.87
C ARG A 397 23.06 3.43 -0.50
N ALA A 398 22.92 4.47 0.32
CA ALA A 398 23.53 4.51 1.65
C ALA A 398 22.99 3.40 2.58
N ALA A 399 21.69 3.09 2.47
CA ALA A 399 21.05 2.01 3.21
C ALA A 399 21.53 0.63 2.73
N GLY A 400 21.57 0.42 1.42
CA GLY A 400 22.05 -0.83 0.83
C GLY A 400 23.51 -1.15 1.16
N GLU A 401 24.39 -0.15 1.18
CA GLU A 401 25.80 -0.31 1.60
C GLU A 401 25.97 -0.75 3.06
N ARG A 402 24.94 -0.53 3.89
CA ARG A 402 24.90 -0.86 5.32
C ARG A 402 24.01 -2.07 5.63
N GLY A 403 23.39 -2.68 4.62
CA GLY A 403 22.44 -3.78 4.80
C GLY A 403 21.17 -3.38 5.55
N ILE A 404 20.74 -2.12 5.43
CA ILE A 404 19.52 -1.59 6.04
C ILE A 404 18.41 -1.54 5.00
N THR A 405 17.22 -2.00 5.38
CA THR A 405 16.00 -1.83 4.58
C THR A 405 15.30 -0.52 4.90
N LEU A 406 14.47 -0.04 3.98
CA LEU A 406 13.79 1.24 4.07
C LEU A 406 12.28 1.04 4.11
N GLN A 407 11.60 1.84 4.94
CA GLN A 407 10.16 2.02 4.91
C GLN A 407 9.81 3.48 4.64
N TRP A 408 8.92 3.72 3.69
CA TRP A 408 8.40 5.07 3.41
C TRP A 408 7.10 5.35 4.16
N CYS A 409 7.04 6.50 4.84
CA CYS A 409 5.86 6.99 5.52
C CYS A 409 5.53 8.44 5.12
N MET A 410 4.23 8.77 5.13
CA MET A 410 3.65 9.99 4.56
C MET A 410 4.07 10.27 3.11
N ALA A 411 4.29 9.21 2.32
CA ALA A 411 4.69 9.28 0.92
C ALA A 411 3.60 9.88 0.02
N THR A 412 3.98 10.78 -0.89
CA THR A 412 3.15 11.25 -2.00
C THR A 412 3.17 10.23 -3.15
N PRO A 413 2.25 10.26 -4.12
CA PRO A 413 2.30 9.34 -5.28
C PRO A 413 3.61 9.41 -6.08
N ALA A 414 4.29 10.55 -6.06
CA ALA A 414 5.63 10.71 -6.61
C ALA A 414 6.66 9.83 -5.90
N ASP A 415 6.60 9.76 -4.57
CA ASP A 415 7.47 8.88 -3.76
C ASP A 415 7.17 7.40 -4.03
N PHE A 416 5.89 7.03 -4.15
CA PHE A 416 5.50 5.66 -4.55
C PHE A 416 6.15 5.29 -5.88
N ALA A 417 5.98 6.09 -6.93
CA ALA A 417 6.55 5.80 -8.24
C ALA A 417 8.08 5.85 -8.24
N GLN A 418 8.70 6.77 -7.48
CA GLN A 418 10.16 6.89 -7.40
C GLN A 418 10.81 5.65 -6.75
N THR A 419 10.08 4.87 -5.93
CA THR A 419 10.56 3.57 -5.45
C THR A 419 10.93 2.62 -6.58
N THR A 420 10.45 2.82 -7.81
CA THR A 420 10.80 1.98 -8.95
C THR A 420 12.29 2.02 -9.28
N THR A 421 13.07 2.97 -8.76
CA THR A 421 14.54 2.98 -8.89
C THR A 421 15.26 2.67 -7.57
N LEU A 422 14.53 2.34 -6.51
CA LEU A 422 15.06 2.12 -5.17
C LEU A 422 14.96 0.64 -4.84
N SER A 423 16.09 0.04 -4.45
CA SER A 423 16.20 -1.41 -4.26
C SER A 423 16.02 -1.85 -2.82
N ASN A 424 16.07 -0.94 -1.85
CA ASN A 424 16.03 -1.26 -0.42
C ASN A 424 14.72 -0.84 0.26
N VAL A 425 13.78 -0.21 -0.47
CA VAL A 425 12.44 0.11 0.05
C VAL A 425 11.58 -1.15 0.02
N THR A 426 11.35 -1.76 1.19
CA THR A 426 10.60 -3.03 1.33
C THR A 426 9.13 -2.79 1.63
N SER A 427 8.81 -1.74 2.39
CA SER A 427 7.44 -1.44 2.82
C SER A 427 7.10 0.05 2.73
N ILE A 428 5.79 0.35 2.73
CA ILE A 428 5.27 1.72 2.61
C ILE A 428 3.95 1.87 3.36
N ARG A 429 3.78 2.95 4.13
CA ARG A 429 2.48 3.30 4.75
C ARG A 429 1.50 3.79 3.71
N THR A 430 0.25 3.36 3.81
CA THR A 430 -0.78 3.58 2.77
C THR A 430 -2.09 4.19 3.30
N CYS A 431 -2.13 4.54 4.59
CA CYS A 431 -3.18 5.37 5.18
C CYS A 431 -2.66 6.12 6.42
N GLY A 432 -3.48 7.05 6.93
CA GLY A 432 -3.19 7.82 8.14
C GLY A 432 -3.22 7.02 9.43
N ASP A 433 -2.88 7.72 10.52
CA ASP A 433 -2.65 7.13 11.84
C ASP A 433 -3.93 6.57 12.49
N HIS A 434 -3.80 5.45 13.19
CA HIS A 434 -4.85 4.84 13.98
C HIS A 434 -5.36 5.80 15.06
N GLY A 435 -6.69 5.98 15.11
CA GLY A 435 -7.37 6.73 16.17
C GLY A 435 -7.14 8.25 16.15
N TYR A 436 -6.60 8.83 15.07
CA TYR A 436 -6.27 10.25 15.02
C TYR A 436 -7.32 11.13 14.33
N ILE A 437 -7.32 11.23 12.99
CA ILE A 437 -8.17 12.18 12.22
C ILE A 437 -9.40 11.52 11.60
N ALA A 438 -9.30 10.24 11.24
CA ALA A 438 -10.33 9.51 10.51
C ALA A 438 -10.91 8.38 11.37
N THR A 439 -12.15 8.00 11.08
CA THR A 439 -12.76 6.80 11.66
C THR A 439 -12.02 5.54 11.18
N ALA A 440 -12.16 4.42 11.89
CA ALA A 440 -11.52 3.16 11.51
C ALA A 440 -11.98 2.72 10.12
N GLY A 441 -13.28 2.78 9.84
CA GLY A 441 -13.84 2.48 8.52
C GLY A 441 -13.20 3.31 7.40
N GLN A 442 -13.02 4.62 7.61
CA GLN A 442 -12.38 5.50 6.64
C GLN A 442 -10.92 5.14 6.38
N LEU A 443 -10.17 4.77 7.43
CA LEU A 443 -8.79 4.30 7.30
C LEU A 443 -8.72 2.99 6.51
N TRP A 444 -9.64 2.05 6.72
CA TRP A 444 -9.69 0.79 5.96
C TRP A 444 -9.92 1.03 4.46
N ALA A 445 -10.84 1.95 4.13
CA ALA A 445 -11.10 2.33 2.74
C ALA A 445 -9.90 3.05 2.11
N TRP A 446 -9.26 3.97 2.82
CA TRP A 446 -8.04 4.64 2.36
C TRP A 446 -6.93 3.62 2.10
N PHE A 447 -6.65 2.76 3.08
CA PHE A 447 -5.67 1.68 3.01
C PHE A 447 -5.87 0.81 1.77
N CYS A 448 -7.05 0.22 1.60
CA CYS A 448 -7.31 -0.69 0.47
C CYS A 448 -7.24 0.01 -0.90
N THR A 449 -7.62 1.29 -0.97
CA THR A 449 -7.60 2.08 -2.21
C THR A 449 -6.17 2.49 -2.60
N THR A 450 -5.35 2.92 -1.64
CA THR A 450 -3.94 3.25 -1.86
C THR A 450 -3.08 2.01 -2.13
N ASN A 451 -3.45 0.86 -1.57
CA ASN A 451 -2.78 -0.41 -1.89
C ASN A 451 -2.82 -0.76 -3.38
N ALA A 452 -3.71 -0.15 -4.16
CA ALA A 452 -3.67 -0.33 -5.61
C ALA A 452 -2.37 0.18 -6.24
N LEU A 453 -1.86 1.32 -5.77
CA LEU A 453 -0.56 1.84 -6.16
C LEU A 453 0.57 0.94 -5.64
N ALA A 454 0.61 0.69 -4.33
CA ALA A 454 1.68 -0.12 -3.71
C ALA A 454 1.82 -1.50 -4.36
N ARG A 455 0.70 -2.21 -4.56
CA ARG A 455 0.66 -3.53 -5.20
C ARG A 455 1.17 -3.49 -6.64
N SER A 456 0.82 -2.48 -7.42
CA SER A 456 1.28 -2.35 -8.81
C SER A 456 2.79 -2.14 -8.94
N LEU A 457 3.43 -1.67 -7.87
CA LEU A 457 4.86 -1.38 -7.81
C LEU A 457 5.64 -2.45 -7.03
N GLY A 458 4.97 -3.53 -6.59
CA GLY A 458 5.59 -4.62 -5.83
C GLY A 458 6.08 -4.22 -4.44
N LEU A 459 5.47 -3.20 -3.83
CA LEU A 459 5.75 -2.78 -2.45
C LEU A 459 4.84 -3.54 -1.48
N ALA A 460 5.28 -3.69 -0.23
CA ALA A 460 4.47 -4.27 0.85
C ALA A 460 3.75 -3.15 1.66
N PRO A 461 2.41 -3.00 1.55
CA PRO A 461 1.68 -2.01 2.32
C PRO A 461 1.74 -2.23 3.84
N PHE A 462 1.94 -1.13 4.57
CA PHE A 462 1.73 -1.07 6.01
C PHE A 462 0.45 -0.28 6.32
N LYS A 463 -0.46 -0.90 7.09
CA LYS A 463 -1.75 -0.31 7.50
C LYS A 463 -1.58 0.78 8.55
N ASP A 464 -0.45 0.80 9.25
CA ASP A 464 -0.22 1.44 10.54
C ASP A 464 -0.36 0.45 11.72
N VAL A 465 0.12 0.88 12.90
CA VAL A 465 -0.10 0.20 14.16
C VAL A 465 -1.60 -0.06 14.38
N PHE A 466 -1.91 -1.20 15.01
CA PHE A 466 -3.26 -1.49 15.47
C PHE A 466 -3.31 -1.77 16.96
N ARG A 467 -4.48 -1.51 17.52
CA ARG A 467 -4.82 -1.78 18.91
C ARG A 467 -5.97 -2.77 18.97
N ALA A 468 -5.81 -3.75 19.84
CA ALA A 468 -6.77 -4.79 20.17
C ALA A 468 -7.49 -4.53 21.51
N ASP A 469 -7.04 -3.56 22.31
CA ASP A 469 -7.72 -3.18 23.55
C ASP A 469 -9.13 -2.62 23.24
N PRO A 470 -10.22 -3.30 23.66
CA PRO A 470 -11.58 -2.87 23.35
C PRO A 470 -11.96 -1.52 23.97
N GLU A 471 -11.24 -1.07 25.01
CA GLU A 471 -11.46 0.28 25.58
C GLU A 471 -10.94 1.39 24.65
N VAL A 472 -10.06 1.08 23.71
CA VAL A 472 -9.47 2.05 22.77
C VAL A 472 -9.94 1.81 21.34
N ALA A 473 -9.91 0.56 20.88
CA ALA A 473 -10.27 0.21 19.51
C ALA A 473 -11.75 -0.17 19.34
N GLY A 474 -12.50 -0.36 20.43
CA GLY A 474 -13.83 -0.97 20.35
C GLY A 474 -13.77 -2.34 19.69
N ASP A 475 -14.63 -2.57 18.70
CA ASP A 475 -14.67 -3.83 17.93
C ASP A 475 -13.73 -3.83 16.71
N ASN A 476 -12.89 -2.79 16.55
CA ASN A 476 -12.07 -2.58 15.35
C ASN A 476 -10.70 -3.31 15.38
N GLY A 477 -10.31 -3.91 16.51
CA GLY A 477 -9.02 -4.61 16.61
C GLY A 477 -8.90 -5.82 15.68
N GLU A 478 -9.97 -6.61 15.54
CA GLU A 478 -9.98 -7.80 14.67
C GLU A 478 -9.89 -7.47 13.17
N PRO A 479 -10.69 -6.54 12.59
CA PRO A 479 -10.52 -6.17 11.18
C PRO A 479 -9.17 -5.51 10.90
N GLU A 480 -8.60 -4.73 11.83
CA GLU A 480 -7.26 -4.16 11.62
C GLU A 480 -6.15 -5.22 11.64
N ALA A 481 -6.24 -6.23 12.51
CA ALA A 481 -5.33 -7.37 12.49
C ALA A 481 -5.45 -8.18 11.20
N LEU A 482 -6.68 -8.39 10.71
CA LEU A 482 -6.97 -9.05 9.43
C LEU A 482 -6.35 -8.28 8.25
N LEU A 483 -6.61 -6.97 8.15
CA LEU A 483 -6.06 -6.12 7.09
C LEU A 483 -4.53 -6.07 7.12
N SER A 484 -3.94 -6.05 8.32
CA SER A 484 -2.48 -6.11 8.50
C SER A 484 -1.89 -7.44 8.02
N ALA A 485 -2.54 -8.57 8.31
CA ALA A 485 -2.07 -9.87 7.82
C ALA A 485 -2.21 -10.04 6.31
N LEU A 486 -3.28 -9.49 5.71
CA LEU A 486 -3.52 -9.56 4.27
C LEU A 486 -2.72 -8.52 3.46
N SER A 487 -2.01 -7.60 4.13
CA SER A 487 -1.24 -6.54 3.46
C SER A 487 0.10 -7.00 2.89
N THR A 488 0.58 -8.19 3.25
CA THR A 488 1.96 -8.67 3.02
C THR A 488 3.08 -7.85 3.66
N GLY A 489 2.78 -6.69 4.24
CA GLY A 489 3.73 -5.81 4.92
C GLY A 489 3.85 -6.09 6.41
N PRO A 490 4.36 -5.11 7.17
CA PRO A 490 4.52 -5.22 8.61
C PRO A 490 3.19 -5.39 9.35
N VAL A 491 3.24 -6.15 10.45
CA VAL A 491 2.15 -6.30 11.42
C VAL A 491 2.58 -5.64 12.72
N GLY A 492 2.06 -4.44 12.99
CA GLY A 492 2.47 -3.58 14.09
C GLY A 492 1.47 -3.56 15.25
N LEU A 493 1.88 -4.04 16.42
CA LEU A 493 1.08 -4.10 17.64
C LEU A 493 1.39 -2.88 18.52
N GLY A 494 0.37 -2.22 19.05
CA GLY A 494 0.54 -0.96 19.80
C GLY A 494 -0.17 -0.84 21.14
N ASP A 495 -0.65 -1.92 21.75
CA ASP A 495 -1.35 -1.83 23.04
C ASP A 495 -0.43 -1.69 24.25
N ARG A 496 -1.06 -1.28 25.36
CA ARG A 496 -0.46 -1.26 26.69
C ARG A 496 -0.18 -2.67 27.21
N VAL A 497 0.73 -2.75 28.19
CA VAL A 497 1.03 -3.94 28.98
C VAL A 497 -0.26 -4.59 29.49
N GLY A 498 -0.43 -5.88 29.22
CA GLY A 498 -1.55 -6.69 29.68
C GLY A 498 -2.89 -6.44 28.97
N ARG A 499 -2.93 -5.56 27.96
CA ARG A 499 -4.19 -5.16 27.28
C ARG A 499 -4.38 -5.75 25.88
N PHE A 500 -3.30 -6.05 25.17
CA PHE A 500 -3.38 -6.63 23.82
C PHE A 500 -4.07 -8.01 23.84
N ASP A 501 -4.91 -8.35 22.86
CA ASP A 501 -5.42 -9.73 22.68
C ASP A 501 -4.41 -10.61 21.92
N PRO A 502 -3.71 -11.56 22.59
CA PRO A 502 -2.68 -12.37 21.94
C PRO A 502 -3.27 -13.27 20.85
N GLY A 503 -4.57 -13.61 20.94
CA GLY A 503 -5.26 -14.38 19.92
C GLY A 503 -5.16 -13.70 18.55
N LEU A 504 -5.38 -12.39 18.48
CA LEU A 504 -5.31 -11.64 17.22
C LEU A 504 -3.91 -11.65 16.61
N ALA A 505 -2.85 -11.46 17.40
CA ALA A 505 -1.48 -11.55 16.89
C ALA A 505 -1.16 -12.95 16.37
N LEU A 506 -1.56 -13.99 17.11
CA LEU A 506 -1.32 -15.37 16.70
C LEU A 506 -2.06 -15.74 15.41
N ARG A 507 -3.18 -15.09 15.06
CA ARG A 507 -3.83 -15.30 13.74
C ARG A 507 -2.99 -14.80 12.55
N THR A 508 -1.97 -13.97 12.79
CA THR A 508 -1.09 -13.39 11.76
C THR A 508 0.19 -14.19 11.50
N CYS A 509 0.55 -15.13 12.39
CA CYS A 509 1.86 -15.78 12.34
C CYS A 509 1.83 -17.26 12.75
N ARG A 510 2.89 -17.98 12.39
CA ARG A 510 3.24 -19.30 12.93
C ARG A 510 3.68 -19.18 14.40
N ALA A 511 3.79 -20.31 15.09
CA ALA A 511 4.28 -20.35 16.47
C ALA A 511 5.74 -19.89 16.60
N ASP A 512 6.54 -20.01 15.54
CA ASP A 512 7.93 -19.51 15.50
C ASP A 512 8.05 -17.99 15.23
N GLY A 513 6.90 -17.32 15.03
CA GLY A 513 6.78 -15.90 14.76
C GLY A 513 6.94 -15.48 13.32
N THR A 514 7.09 -16.41 12.38
CA THR A 514 7.04 -16.06 10.95
C THR A 514 5.61 -15.68 10.58
N LEU A 515 5.40 -14.51 9.99
CA LEU A 515 4.09 -14.10 9.49
C LEU A 515 3.56 -15.11 8.45
N VAL A 516 2.24 -15.21 8.36
CA VAL A 516 1.54 -15.99 7.32
C VAL A 516 0.85 -14.99 6.40
N LYS A 517 1.30 -14.92 5.15
CA LYS A 517 0.92 -13.86 4.22
C LYS A 517 0.30 -14.42 2.93
N PRO A 518 -0.62 -13.70 2.28
CA PRO A 518 -0.94 -13.96 0.89
C PRO A 518 0.28 -13.70 -0.02
N ASP A 519 0.26 -14.20 -1.25
CA ASP A 519 1.30 -13.86 -2.25
C ASP A 519 1.10 -12.45 -2.80
N VAL A 520 -0.14 -11.96 -2.78
CA VAL A 520 -0.54 -10.67 -3.34
C VAL A 520 -1.33 -9.86 -2.31
N PRO A 521 -0.95 -8.60 -2.02
CA PRO A 521 -1.53 -7.82 -0.94
C PRO A 521 -2.97 -7.36 -1.21
N ILE A 522 -3.70 -7.15 -0.11
CA ILE A 522 -5.10 -6.72 -0.13
C ILE A 522 -5.25 -5.36 -0.80
N THR A 523 -6.23 -5.24 -1.68
CA THR A 523 -6.52 -4.00 -2.41
C THR A 523 -8.00 -3.91 -2.79
N ALA A 524 -8.52 -2.68 -2.89
CA ALA A 524 -9.86 -2.42 -3.36
C ALA A 524 -10.06 -2.86 -4.83
N THR A 525 -11.23 -3.38 -5.16
CA THR A 525 -11.62 -3.68 -6.55
C THR A 525 -11.82 -2.41 -7.36
N SER A 526 -11.84 -2.50 -8.69
CA SER A 526 -12.05 -1.37 -9.61
C SER A 526 -13.36 -0.63 -9.32
N ALA A 527 -14.43 -1.34 -8.96
CA ALA A 527 -15.69 -0.72 -8.58
C ALA A 527 -15.54 0.09 -7.28
N THR A 528 -14.89 -0.48 -6.27
CA THR A 528 -14.63 0.18 -4.99
C THR A 528 -13.76 1.43 -5.14
N LEU A 529 -12.72 1.39 -5.99
CA LEU A 529 -11.84 2.53 -6.28
C LEU A 529 -12.63 3.78 -6.73
N LEU A 530 -13.73 3.59 -7.45
CA LEU A 530 -14.55 4.68 -8.02
C LEU A 530 -15.79 5.02 -7.17
N ALA A 531 -16.06 4.26 -6.10
CA ALA A 531 -17.23 4.41 -5.25
C ALA A 531 -17.01 5.37 -4.06
N ALA A 532 -15.76 5.66 -3.71
CA ALA A 532 -15.38 6.46 -2.54
C ALA A 532 -16.05 6.00 -1.22
N PRO A 533 -15.91 4.73 -0.83
CA PRO A 533 -16.65 4.13 0.29
C PRO A 533 -16.27 4.70 1.67
N ALA A 534 -15.20 5.50 1.77
CA ALA A 534 -14.86 6.26 2.97
C ALA A 534 -15.86 7.41 3.25
N PHE A 535 -16.55 7.89 2.21
CA PHE A 535 -17.40 9.09 2.27
C PHE A 535 -18.84 8.83 1.85
N VAL A 536 -19.08 7.76 1.09
CA VAL A 536 -20.40 7.37 0.59
C VAL A 536 -20.78 6.01 1.16
N PRO A 537 -22.03 5.81 1.63
CA PRO A 537 -22.55 4.50 2.06
C PRO A 537 -22.58 3.49 0.90
N ALA A 538 -21.44 2.86 0.63
CA ALA A 538 -21.24 1.86 -0.39
C ALA A 538 -20.32 0.75 0.14
N ALA A 539 -20.56 -0.49 -0.27
CA ALA A 539 -19.75 -1.62 0.17
C ALA A 539 -18.29 -1.40 -0.28
N MET A 540 -17.37 -1.36 0.68
CA MET A 540 -15.95 -1.40 0.38
C MET A 540 -15.58 -2.86 0.15
N VAL A 541 -15.28 -3.22 -1.11
CA VAL A 541 -14.87 -4.58 -1.49
C VAL A 541 -13.37 -4.57 -1.78
N ALA A 542 -12.61 -5.38 -1.04
CA ALA A 542 -11.18 -5.55 -1.21
C ALA A 542 -10.78 -7.03 -1.22
N GLU A 543 -9.71 -7.34 -1.95
CA GLU A 543 -9.24 -8.71 -2.14
C GLU A 543 -7.72 -8.81 -2.03
N ALA A 544 -7.26 -9.92 -1.45
CA ALA A 544 -5.90 -10.44 -1.52
C ALA A 544 -5.93 -11.86 -2.09
N ARG A 545 -4.79 -12.42 -2.51
CA ARG A 545 -4.76 -13.83 -2.95
C ARG A 545 -3.44 -14.56 -2.71
N THR A 546 -3.54 -15.87 -2.58
CA THR A 546 -2.42 -16.82 -2.65
C THR A 546 -2.48 -17.56 -3.98
N GLU A 547 -1.37 -17.61 -4.69
CA GLU A 547 -1.22 -18.25 -5.99
C GLU A 547 -0.90 -19.75 -5.84
N HIS A 548 -1.70 -20.59 -6.47
CA HIS A 548 -1.40 -22.02 -6.65
C HIS A 548 -0.83 -22.22 -8.06
N ALA A 549 0.39 -21.71 -8.28
CA ALA A 549 0.99 -21.62 -9.62
C ALA A 549 1.07 -22.97 -10.36
N SER A 550 1.29 -24.08 -9.64
CA SER A 550 1.30 -25.44 -10.21
C SER A 550 -0.06 -25.89 -10.75
N LEU A 551 -1.14 -25.30 -10.25
CA LEU A 551 -2.53 -25.58 -10.59
C LEU A 551 -3.13 -24.55 -11.57
N GLY A 552 -2.45 -23.43 -11.81
CA GLY A 552 -2.96 -22.33 -12.62
C GLY A 552 -4.23 -21.67 -12.04
N THR A 553 -4.37 -21.68 -10.70
CA THR A 553 -5.48 -21.05 -9.96
C THR A 553 -4.96 -20.36 -8.70
N HIS A 554 -5.83 -19.68 -7.98
CA HIS A 554 -5.53 -18.99 -6.72
C HIS A 554 -6.65 -19.17 -5.70
N THR A 555 -6.32 -18.92 -4.43
CA THR A 555 -7.31 -18.70 -3.36
C THR A 555 -7.46 -17.21 -3.12
N THR A 556 -8.69 -16.70 -3.13
CA THR A 556 -8.99 -15.28 -2.88
C THR A 556 -9.46 -15.07 -1.44
N TYR A 557 -8.91 -14.04 -0.79
CA TYR A 557 -9.32 -13.54 0.52
C TYR A 557 -10.17 -12.27 0.30
N LEU A 558 -11.48 -12.36 0.53
CA LEU A 558 -12.44 -11.29 0.26
C LEU A 558 -12.87 -10.59 1.54
N PHE A 559 -12.53 -9.31 1.67
CA PHE A 559 -12.98 -8.43 2.73
C PHE A 559 -14.05 -7.46 2.20
N VAL A 560 -15.19 -7.39 2.89
CA VAL A 560 -16.26 -6.45 2.56
C VAL A 560 -16.67 -5.68 3.81
N ALA A 561 -16.66 -4.35 3.77
CA ALA A 561 -16.95 -3.52 4.94
C ALA A 561 -17.81 -2.29 4.62
N HIS A 562 -18.49 -1.77 5.64
CA HIS A 562 -19.09 -0.44 5.62
C HIS A 562 -18.12 0.59 6.21
N CYS A 563 -17.47 1.36 5.34
CA CYS A 563 -16.39 2.27 5.71
C CYS A 563 -16.81 3.74 5.92
N ALA A 564 -18.02 4.12 5.52
CA ALA A 564 -18.48 5.50 5.64
C ALA A 564 -18.86 5.84 7.09
N ALA A 565 -18.67 7.10 7.48
CA ALA A 565 -19.14 7.63 8.76
C ALA A 565 -20.67 7.90 8.72
N SER A 566 -21.45 6.88 8.36
CA SER A 566 -22.91 6.92 8.22
C SER A 566 -23.53 5.71 8.92
N ASP A 567 -24.73 5.88 9.46
CA ASP A 567 -25.52 4.79 10.04
C ASP A 567 -26.47 4.13 9.00
N GLU A 568 -26.44 4.59 7.74
CA GLU A 568 -27.17 3.96 6.64
C GLU A 568 -26.66 2.54 6.40
N ARG A 569 -27.53 1.54 6.56
CA ARG A 569 -27.16 0.15 6.31
C ARG A 569 -26.85 -0.08 4.83
N ILE A 570 -25.81 -0.84 4.56
CA ILE A 570 -25.44 -1.27 3.22
C ILE A 570 -25.97 -2.68 3.00
N VAL A 571 -26.88 -2.83 2.04
CA VAL A 571 -27.32 -4.13 1.54
C VAL A 571 -26.86 -4.25 0.09
N ALA A 572 -26.00 -5.21 -0.19
CA ALA A 572 -25.39 -5.35 -1.52
C ALA A 572 -25.18 -6.83 -1.89
N GLU A 573 -25.16 -7.08 -3.20
CA GLU A 573 -24.61 -8.30 -3.77
C GLU A 573 -23.21 -7.99 -4.27
N VAL A 574 -22.23 -8.81 -3.90
CA VAL A 574 -20.84 -8.70 -4.35
C VAL A 574 -20.60 -9.79 -5.39
N PRO A 575 -20.63 -9.47 -6.70
CA PRO A 575 -20.38 -10.45 -7.75
C PRO A 575 -18.94 -10.94 -7.74
N LEU A 576 -18.72 -12.24 -7.88
CA LEU A 576 -17.36 -12.81 -7.91
C LEU A 576 -16.58 -12.42 -9.18
N ASP A 577 -17.28 -12.11 -10.27
CA ASP A 577 -16.70 -11.58 -11.51
C ASP A 577 -16.28 -10.10 -11.41
N SER A 578 -16.56 -9.44 -10.28
CA SER A 578 -16.13 -8.06 -10.00
C SER A 578 -14.76 -7.95 -9.30
N LEU A 579 -14.11 -9.09 -9.03
CA LEU A 579 -12.87 -9.17 -8.25
C LEU A 579 -11.58 -8.96 -9.06
N ASP A 580 -11.67 -8.30 -10.22
CA ASP A 580 -10.55 -8.00 -11.13
C ASP A 580 -9.65 -9.23 -11.39
N ASP A 581 -8.35 -9.13 -11.15
CA ASP A 581 -7.36 -10.20 -11.37
C ASP A 581 -7.58 -11.41 -10.44
N SER A 582 -8.47 -11.29 -9.45
CA SER A 582 -8.78 -12.34 -8.49
C SER A 582 -10.16 -12.98 -8.72
N THR A 583 -10.83 -12.63 -9.83
CA THR A 583 -12.03 -13.33 -10.31
C THR A 583 -11.77 -14.84 -10.42
N PRO A 584 -12.61 -15.69 -9.80
CA PRO A 584 -12.48 -17.12 -9.92
C PRO A 584 -12.58 -17.60 -11.37
N THR A 585 -11.76 -18.57 -11.75
CA THR A 585 -11.78 -19.19 -13.09
C THR A 585 -12.77 -20.35 -13.20
N GLY A 586 -13.34 -20.78 -12.08
CA GLY A 586 -14.28 -21.89 -11.96
C GLY A 586 -15.10 -21.81 -10.68
N GLU A 587 -15.79 -22.91 -10.34
CA GLU A 587 -16.54 -22.98 -9.08
C GLU A 587 -15.59 -22.88 -7.87
N VAL A 588 -16.08 -22.23 -6.83
CA VAL A 588 -15.36 -22.04 -5.56
C VAL A 588 -16.20 -22.51 -4.39
N ILE A 589 -15.52 -22.81 -3.30
CA ILE A 589 -16.11 -22.83 -1.97
C ILE A 589 -15.85 -21.48 -1.33
N ALA A 590 -16.91 -20.74 -1.04
CA ALA A 590 -16.88 -19.56 -0.19
C ALA A 590 -17.01 -20.00 1.27
N TRP A 591 -15.90 -19.92 1.99
CA TRP A 591 -15.85 -20.12 3.43
C TRP A 591 -16.11 -18.79 4.15
N ASP A 592 -17.26 -18.65 4.80
CA ASP A 592 -17.50 -17.55 5.74
C ASP A 592 -16.67 -17.82 6.99
N TRP A 593 -15.60 -17.05 7.14
CA TRP A 593 -14.61 -17.28 8.19
C TRP A 593 -15.17 -17.03 9.58
N ARG A 594 -16.12 -16.08 9.72
CA ARG A 594 -16.74 -15.75 11.01
C ARG A 594 -17.82 -16.77 11.38
N ALA A 595 -18.62 -17.21 10.43
CA ALA A 595 -19.68 -18.20 10.66
C ALA A 595 -19.17 -19.64 10.71
N GLY A 596 -17.99 -19.92 10.14
CA GLY A 596 -17.45 -21.28 10.01
C GLY A 596 -18.27 -22.15 9.08
N THR A 597 -18.79 -21.58 7.99
CA THR A 597 -19.66 -22.28 7.03
C THR A 597 -19.10 -22.22 5.61
N ALA A 598 -19.38 -23.26 4.82
CA ALA A 598 -18.93 -23.38 3.44
C ALA A 598 -20.13 -23.36 2.48
N THR A 599 -20.06 -22.54 1.44
CA THR A 599 -21.06 -22.49 0.37
C THR A 599 -20.38 -22.69 -0.98
N ARG A 600 -20.89 -23.63 -1.80
CA ARG A 600 -20.45 -23.80 -3.19
C ARG A 600 -21.07 -22.72 -4.05
N LEU A 601 -20.21 -21.96 -4.74
CA LEU A 601 -20.60 -20.85 -5.61
C LEU A 601 -20.01 -21.06 -7.01
N ALA A 602 -20.82 -20.75 -8.03
CA ALA A 602 -20.34 -20.62 -9.40
C ALA A 602 -19.47 -19.37 -9.56
N ALA A 603 -18.63 -19.32 -10.60
CA ALA A 603 -17.74 -18.18 -10.85
C ALA A 603 -18.48 -16.86 -11.11
N ASP A 604 -19.74 -16.92 -11.55
CA ASP A 604 -20.64 -15.79 -11.82
C ASP A 604 -21.64 -15.53 -10.67
N ALA A 605 -21.48 -16.23 -9.54
CA ALA A 605 -22.33 -16.02 -8.37
C ALA A 605 -22.00 -14.69 -7.66
N SER A 606 -22.77 -14.40 -6.60
CA SER A 606 -22.57 -13.23 -5.76
C SER A 606 -22.65 -13.60 -4.28
N ILE A 607 -22.00 -12.80 -3.45
CA ILE A 607 -22.10 -12.89 -1.98
C ILE A 607 -22.99 -11.74 -1.50
N HIS A 608 -24.06 -12.09 -0.79
CA HIS A 608 -24.94 -11.13 -0.15
C HIS A 608 -24.28 -10.56 1.11
N VAL A 609 -24.35 -9.24 1.28
CA VAL A 609 -23.91 -8.55 2.51
C VAL A 609 -24.98 -7.60 3.01
N ASP A 610 -25.12 -7.52 4.34
CA ASP A 610 -25.98 -6.58 5.07
C ASP A 610 -25.17 -6.02 6.25
N LEU A 611 -24.67 -4.79 6.09
CA LEU A 611 -23.67 -4.20 6.96
C LEU A 611 -24.19 -2.90 7.59
N GLY A 612 -24.19 -2.86 8.92
CA GLY A 612 -24.21 -1.64 9.71
C GLY A 612 -22.88 -0.89 9.64
N ARG A 613 -22.80 0.26 10.30
CA ARG A 613 -21.59 1.09 10.34
C ARG A 613 -20.40 0.32 10.91
N GLU A 614 -19.26 0.35 10.20
CA GLU A 614 -18.02 -0.37 10.56
C GLU A 614 -18.18 -1.90 10.71
N GLU A 615 -19.33 -2.48 10.30
CA GLU A 615 -19.48 -3.92 10.16
C GLU A 615 -18.76 -4.43 8.91
N TRP A 616 -18.29 -5.67 8.96
CA TRP A 616 -17.52 -6.29 7.91
C TRP A 616 -17.78 -7.81 7.81
N THR A 617 -17.50 -8.37 6.64
CA THR A 617 -17.45 -9.81 6.39
C THR A 617 -16.08 -10.22 5.83
N TYR A 618 -15.74 -11.49 6.03
CA TYR A 618 -14.51 -12.06 5.51
C TYR A 618 -14.77 -13.47 4.97
N HIS A 619 -14.49 -13.65 3.68
CA HIS A 619 -14.69 -14.91 2.98
C HIS A 619 -13.38 -15.40 2.36
N VAL A 620 -13.12 -16.70 2.46
CA VAL A 620 -12.05 -17.37 1.71
C VAL A 620 -12.69 -18.09 0.53
N LEU A 621 -12.33 -17.71 -0.69
CA LEU A 621 -12.80 -18.33 -1.93
C LEU A 621 -11.76 -19.36 -2.36
N ALA A 622 -11.98 -20.61 -1.97
CA ALA A 622 -11.11 -21.72 -2.32
C ALA A 622 -11.60 -22.38 -3.63
N PRO A 623 -10.75 -22.51 -4.67
CA PRO A 623 -11.15 -23.14 -5.92
C PRO A 623 -11.50 -24.62 -5.71
N ILE A 624 -12.58 -25.07 -6.35
CA ILE A 624 -12.89 -26.50 -6.47
C ILE A 624 -12.02 -27.05 -7.60
N LEU A 625 -11.10 -27.94 -7.25
CA LEU A 625 -10.15 -28.54 -8.18
C LEU A 625 -10.81 -29.65 -9.00
N SER A 626 -10.07 -30.16 -9.99
CA SER A 626 -10.56 -31.08 -11.03
C SER A 626 -11.18 -32.38 -10.47
N ASP A 627 -10.76 -32.79 -9.27
CA ASP A 627 -11.22 -33.98 -8.58
C ASP A 627 -12.48 -33.75 -7.72
N GLY A 628 -12.89 -32.49 -7.51
CA GLY A 628 -14.03 -32.11 -6.66
C GLY A 628 -13.63 -31.79 -5.22
N ILE A 629 -12.35 -31.49 -4.97
CA ILE A 629 -11.81 -31.10 -3.66
C ILE A 629 -11.44 -29.61 -3.66
N ALA A 630 -11.71 -28.92 -2.56
CA ALA A 630 -11.23 -27.56 -2.29
C ALA A 630 -10.45 -27.54 -0.95
N VAL A 631 -9.32 -26.84 -0.93
CA VAL A 631 -8.52 -26.64 0.30
C VAL A 631 -8.75 -25.22 0.79
N ILE A 632 -9.40 -25.09 1.94
CA ILE A 632 -9.65 -23.80 2.59
C ILE A 632 -8.40 -23.37 3.39
N GLY A 633 -7.70 -24.34 3.99
CA GLY A 633 -6.42 -24.13 4.69
C GLY A 633 -6.54 -24.16 6.21
N ASP A 634 -5.59 -23.52 6.90
CA ASP A 634 -5.64 -23.32 8.35
C ASP A 634 -6.54 -22.12 8.67
N VAL A 635 -7.81 -22.42 8.97
CA VAL A 635 -8.84 -21.41 9.30
C VAL A 635 -8.58 -20.69 10.62
N THR A 636 -7.58 -21.10 11.40
CA THR A 636 -7.16 -20.33 12.58
C THR A 636 -6.33 -19.10 12.21
N ARG A 637 -5.74 -19.06 11.01
CA ARG A 637 -5.00 -17.91 10.48
C ARG A 637 -5.90 -17.03 9.62
N PHE A 638 -5.49 -15.77 9.43
CA PHE A 638 -6.17 -14.89 8.49
C PHE A 638 -5.89 -15.29 7.04
N ALA A 639 -4.64 -15.37 6.62
CA ALA A 639 -4.26 -15.92 5.32
C ALA A 639 -4.23 -17.47 5.40
N THR A 640 -5.39 -18.10 5.23
CA THR A 640 -5.61 -19.52 5.56
C THR A 640 -4.73 -20.49 4.77
N VAL A 641 -4.34 -20.14 3.54
CA VAL A 641 -3.34 -20.88 2.73
C VAL A 641 -2.09 -20.02 2.46
N GLY A 642 -1.85 -19.01 3.28
CA GLY A 642 -0.73 -18.09 3.09
C GLY A 642 0.64 -18.77 3.17
N ARG A 643 1.64 -18.18 2.54
CA ARG A 643 3.03 -18.64 2.64
C ARG A 643 3.67 -18.14 3.93
N PRO A 644 4.67 -18.88 4.46
CA PRO A 644 5.17 -20.17 3.99
C PRO A 644 4.33 -21.39 4.46
N LEU A 645 3.13 -21.19 5.01
CA LEU A 645 2.40 -22.23 5.76
C LEU A 645 1.93 -23.40 4.89
N ILE A 646 1.27 -23.13 3.76
CA ILE A 646 0.60 -24.16 2.94
C ILE A 646 0.98 -24.02 1.47
N GLU A 647 1.23 -25.16 0.83
CA GLU A 647 1.31 -25.28 -0.63
C GLU A 647 0.43 -26.44 -1.10
N VAL A 648 -0.34 -26.22 -2.18
CA VAL A 648 -1.23 -27.23 -2.76
C VAL A 648 -0.73 -27.60 -4.15
N VAL A 649 -0.62 -28.90 -4.42
CA VAL A 649 -0.07 -29.46 -5.66
C VAL A 649 -0.92 -30.64 -6.12
N GLU A 650 -1.22 -30.72 -7.41
CA GLU A 650 -1.94 -31.85 -8.01
C GLU A 650 -0.93 -32.93 -8.43
N ASP A 651 -1.10 -34.15 -7.92
CA ASP A 651 -0.44 -35.36 -8.42
C ASP A 651 -1.44 -36.14 -9.30
N ALA A 652 -0.96 -37.11 -10.10
CA ALA A 652 -1.78 -37.83 -11.10
C ALA A 652 -3.10 -38.44 -10.58
N ASP A 653 -3.13 -38.91 -9.33
CA ASP A 653 -4.31 -39.54 -8.71
C ASP A 653 -4.64 -38.95 -7.32
N SER A 654 -4.09 -37.79 -6.95
CA SER A 654 -4.29 -37.22 -5.60
C SER A 654 -3.94 -35.74 -5.51
N LEU A 655 -4.61 -35.03 -4.61
CA LEU A 655 -4.19 -33.70 -4.21
C LEU A 655 -3.17 -33.77 -3.08
N ARG A 656 -2.01 -33.14 -3.26
CA ARG A 656 -0.94 -33.04 -2.27
C ARG A 656 -1.01 -31.69 -1.57
N VAL A 657 -1.15 -31.71 -0.25
CA VAL A 657 -1.08 -30.52 0.60
C VAL A 657 0.19 -30.60 1.42
N GLU A 658 1.10 -29.66 1.19
CA GLU A 658 2.34 -29.51 1.95
C GLU A 658 2.16 -28.43 3.02
N VAL A 659 2.53 -28.75 4.25
CA VAL A 659 2.39 -27.85 5.40
C VAL A 659 3.76 -27.63 6.04
N GLU A 660 4.17 -26.37 6.16
CA GLU A 660 5.44 -25.97 6.78
C GLU A 660 5.22 -25.12 8.03
N SER A 661 5.15 -25.78 9.18
CA SER A 661 5.02 -25.14 10.50
C SER A 661 5.69 -25.98 11.58
N PRO A 662 7.03 -25.98 11.63
CA PRO A 662 7.80 -26.90 12.48
C PRO A 662 7.39 -26.84 13.94
N GLY A 663 7.06 -27.99 14.53
CA GLY A 663 6.71 -28.11 15.94
C GLY A 663 5.24 -27.83 16.26
N GLU A 664 4.42 -27.45 15.28
CA GLU A 664 3.01 -27.16 15.49
C GLU A 664 2.08 -28.35 15.22
N THR A 665 0.94 -28.33 15.90
CA THR A 665 -0.23 -29.13 15.54
C THR A 665 -1.17 -28.23 14.74
N ILE A 666 -1.36 -28.53 13.45
CA ILE A 666 -2.20 -27.73 12.56
C ILE A 666 -3.40 -28.54 12.11
N THR A 667 -4.56 -27.88 12.00
CA THR A 667 -5.73 -28.48 11.36
C THR A 667 -5.97 -27.82 10.01
N ILE A 668 -5.90 -28.61 8.95
CA ILE A 668 -6.24 -28.17 7.60
C ILE A 668 -7.71 -28.46 7.37
N THR A 669 -8.45 -27.44 6.97
CA THR A 669 -9.86 -27.51 6.62
C THR A 669 -10.03 -27.44 5.11
N GLY A 670 -11.01 -28.14 4.58
CA GLY A 670 -11.42 -28.02 3.20
C GLY A 670 -12.81 -28.56 2.96
N TRP A 671 -13.15 -28.75 1.70
CA TRP A 671 -14.42 -29.29 1.26
C TRP A 671 -14.21 -30.34 0.18
N SER A 672 -15.09 -31.33 0.10
CA SER A 672 -15.06 -32.32 -0.96
C SER A 672 -16.47 -32.78 -1.34
N GLU A 673 -16.70 -33.01 -2.64
CA GLU A 673 -18.01 -33.48 -3.12
C GLU A 673 -18.34 -34.91 -2.63
N ARG A 674 -17.31 -35.75 -2.53
CA ARG A 674 -17.38 -37.14 -2.08
C ARG A 674 -16.44 -37.39 -0.91
N SER A 675 -16.57 -38.53 -0.26
CA SER A 675 -15.62 -38.96 0.77
C SER A 675 -14.20 -39.00 0.23
N ILE A 676 -13.25 -38.66 1.10
CA ILE A 676 -11.83 -38.64 0.80
C ILE A 676 -11.05 -39.35 1.92
N SER A 677 -9.92 -39.94 1.54
CA SER A 677 -8.96 -40.53 2.46
C SER A 677 -7.54 -40.01 2.20
N SER A 678 -6.69 -40.13 3.23
CA SER A 678 -5.25 -39.90 3.11
C SER A 678 -4.48 -41.02 3.78
N PRO A 679 -3.48 -41.64 3.13
CA PRO A 679 -2.61 -42.60 3.78
C PRO A 679 -1.94 -41.99 5.01
N GLY A 680 -2.13 -42.62 6.18
CA GLY A 680 -1.46 -42.22 7.42
C GLY A 680 -2.04 -40.99 8.13
N ALA A 681 -3.17 -40.44 7.69
CA ALA A 681 -3.85 -39.34 8.37
C ALA A 681 -5.37 -39.60 8.46
N GLU A 682 -5.96 -39.38 9.64
CA GLU A 682 -7.40 -39.47 9.84
C GLU A 682 -8.07 -38.20 9.32
N ILE A 683 -8.95 -38.36 8.32
CA ILE A 683 -9.79 -37.26 7.81
C ILE A 683 -11.17 -37.37 8.43
N ARG A 684 -11.64 -36.28 9.04
CA ARG A 684 -13.01 -36.16 9.54
C ARG A 684 -13.80 -35.33 8.55
N ARG A 685 -14.83 -35.92 7.95
CA ARG A 685 -15.74 -35.25 7.01
C ARG A 685 -17.15 -35.24 7.57
N ASP A 686 -17.82 -34.10 7.47
CA ASP A 686 -19.27 -34.01 7.65
C ASP A 686 -19.96 -34.19 6.30
N ASP A 687 -20.74 -35.26 6.15
CA ASP A 687 -21.41 -35.59 4.91
C ASP A 687 -22.51 -34.60 4.53
N THR A 688 -23.02 -33.80 5.48
CA THR A 688 -24.07 -32.81 5.23
C THR A 688 -23.50 -31.56 4.58
N SER A 689 -22.43 -31.01 5.15
CA SER A 689 -21.77 -29.80 4.64
C SER A 689 -20.70 -30.08 3.58
N GLY A 690 -20.18 -31.31 3.53
CA GLY A 690 -19.02 -31.69 2.71
C GLY A 690 -17.68 -31.17 3.26
N ILE A 691 -17.69 -30.48 4.41
CA ILE A 691 -16.48 -29.97 5.07
C ILE A 691 -15.68 -31.14 5.61
N TRP A 692 -14.38 -31.12 5.36
CA TRP A 692 -13.43 -32.05 5.96
C TRP A 692 -12.35 -31.31 6.74
N ALA A 693 -11.78 -32.00 7.73
CA ALA A 693 -10.65 -31.54 8.50
C ALA A 693 -9.64 -32.68 8.71
N VAL A 694 -8.35 -32.33 8.68
CA VAL A 694 -7.25 -33.23 9.02
C VAL A 694 -6.28 -32.51 9.95
N THR A 695 -5.95 -33.15 11.08
CA THR A 695 -4.99 -32.60 12.05
C THR A 695 -3.62 -33.24 11.85
N LEU A 696 -2.60 -32.41 11.72
CA LEU A 696 -1.23 -32.80 11.40
C LEU A 696 -0.29 -32.36 12.51
N GLN A 697 0.55 -33.29 12.95
CA GLN A 697 1.68 -32.96 13.81
C GLN A 697 2.90 -32.71 12.94
N VAL A 698 3.35 -31.46 12.86
CA VAL A 698 4.54 -31.12 12.10
C VAL A 698 5.78 -31.30 12.99
N PRO A 699 6.75 -32.16 12.61
CA PRO A 699 7.93 -32.39 13.44
C PRO A 699 8.69 -31.10 13.71
N ALA A 700 9.10 -30.92 14.97
CA ALA A 700 10.13 -29.94 15.28
C ALA A 700 11.45 -30.41 14.63
N VAL A 701 12.17 -29.47 14.03
CA VAL A 701 13.44 -29.76 13.35
C VAL A 701 14.48 -28.73 13.79
N GLY A 702 15.75 -29.15 13.77
CA GLY A 702 16.86 -28.25 14.09
C GLY A 702 17.01 -27.12 13.05
N PRO A 703 17.84 -26.11 13.35
CA PRO A 703 18.09 -25.00 12.43
C PRO A 703 18.52 -25.50 11.04
N GLY A 704 17.87 -25.03 9.98
CA GLY A 704 18.22 -25.33 8.59
C GLY A 704 17.61 -26.59 7.96
N VAL A 705 16.68 -27.28 8.66
CA VAL A 705 15.85 -28.35 8.09
C VAL A 705 14.40 -27.83 8.02
N SER A 706 13.69 -28.00 6.92
CA SER A 706 12.28 -27.60 6.83
C SER A 706 11.39 -28.65 7.51
N GLY A 707 10.66 -28.25 8.56
CA GLY A 707 9.67 -29.12 9.19
C GLY A 707 8.43 -29.15 8.32
N ARG A 708 8.38 -30.11 7.38
CA ARG A 708 7.28 -30.26 6.42
C ARG A 708 6.54 -31.56 6.63
N VAL A 709 5.22 -31.50 6.56
CA VAL A 709 4.34 -32.67 6.49
C VAL A 709 3.54 -32.61 5.20
N VAL A 710 3.31 -33.78 4.61
CA VAL A 710 2.56 -33.91 3.36
C VAL A 710 1.33 -34.76 3.61
N VAL A 711 0.17 -34.24 3.23
CA VAL A 711 -1.10 -34.98 3.17
C VAL A 711 -1.44 -35.24 1.72
N ARG A 712 -1.92 -36.45 1.41
CA ARG A 712 -2.37 -36.82 0.06
C ARG A 712 -3.84 -37.14 0.10
N LEU A 713 -4.67 -36.24 -0.38
CA LEU A 713 -6.12 -36.40 -0.44
C LEU A 713 -6.50 -37.16 -1.70
N ARG A 714 -7.33 -38.19 -1.55
CA ARG A 714 -7.84 -39.03 -2.63
C ARG A 714 -9.30 -39.33 -2.38
N HIS A 715 -10.09 -39.45 -3.44
CA HIS A 715 -11.42 -40.02 -3.30
C HIS A 715 -11.38 -41.51 -2.99
N ASP A 716 -12.31 -41.94 -2.16
CA ASP A 716 -12.54 -43.36 -1.83
C ASP A 716 -13.15 -44.16 -2.98
#